data_AF-A0A7S0UEA5-F1
#
_entry.id   AF-A0A7S0UEA5-F1
#
_cell.length_a   1.000
_cell.length_b   1.000
_cell.length_c   1.000
_cell.angle_alpha   90.00
_cell.angle_beta   90.00
_cell.angle_gamma   90.00
#
_symmetry.space_group_name_H-M   'P 1'
#
loop_
_entity.id
_entity.type
_entity.pdbx_description
1 polymer ?
#
loop_
_entity_poly.entity_id
_entity_poly.type
_entity_poly.pdbx_seq_one_letter_code
_entity_poly.pdbx_strand_id
1 'polypeptide(L)'
;SSSFKKVADQQKPGSPHKKVPAFLGVNTDLFGGGLSQVEMEKTKEVNNRRSKVKQAVLACLMAFLEGCEDDKLCVQMLTTLQWDNMMIRMVECFQAYQDSNLMDEVNAIKEGLGYYHLFRFINNFDKDRAVIEPIMSRTQTRKEVAQFFDQRTGYIEISRSGRLERIYFELPGECLKGGTLDEDFEEMYQAERNDPDKKQQEYLSNMVRLIERESYHGYVRKTWLSFTIDRWEICRSLTFYVALVLQMVLVLGGYMLPETVDQLRAQDADESEALSPSERYILDWVHPDIVLAAVIICWVQLALCCLRAFCFFWAQFPIIASRIKEDNRIGESDDDEAEDGRTAVGAEMRDNLENDDAGEEDDPEEEGAGLGARYQFQAEEEGEHEDVFARLVAKGPIANVPDIRTKLQGMPSMARLQLYFQMAKHPWIIYEFFFLLFPVLAVGLSNPLLVSFALFEICSWRGSRTVIDAVRFNFVKMTQTLLLGLLVMYIWMIIGFASLRQEHQDDSCRNLFSCFLAYMYSAIRGDGIMTLMDDIRVPNNVIDAFEGGRFVLLRVIFDITHFFIFILILIAIITGIVIDSFSSLREESDNMAEDLRTKCFVCNLDKFPLDQDGIGFDRHVRQEHNPRWYLFFLFSILDKDSSSLTGQERYVKSLVWPSQDYSWLPREQTFTLKDWELGDEMQHMREQVGALGTQMATLMRKIDQSLQHKVDADVPGRTAS
;
A
#
# COMPACT_ATOMS: atom_id res chain seq x y z
N SER A 1 -12.10 -2.73 25.36
CA SER A 1 -11.03 -3.72 25.53
C SER A 1 -10.99 -4.39 26.93
N SER A 2 -12.12 -4.74 27.55
CA SER A 2 -12.11 -5.50 28.82
C SER A 2 -13.10 -6.68 28.90
N SER A 3 -13.81 -7.01 27.81
CA SER A 3 -14.83 -8.08 27.83
C SER A 3 -14.38 -9.41 27.21
N PHE A 4 -13.26 -9.48 26.49
CA PHE A 4 -12.82 -10.72 25.82
C PHE A 4 -11.88 -11.58 26.66
N LYS A 5 -11.23 -11.02 27.70
CA LYS A 5 -10.37 -11.79 28.62
C LYS A 5 -11.15 -12.63 29.63
N LYS A 6 -12.48 -12.43 29.75
CA LYS A 6 -13.34 -13.18 30.69
C LYS A 6 -14.09 -14.36 30.08
N VAL A 7 -14.15 -14.47 28.75
CA VAL A 7 -14.86 -15.58 28.09
C VAL A 7 -13.94 -16.80 27.85
N ALA A 8 -12.62 -16.59 27.75
CA ALA A 8 -11.65 -17.70 27.68
C ALA A 8 -11.38 -18.39 29.02
N ASP A 9 -11.67 -17.74 30.16
CA ASP A 9 -11.37 -18.26 31.51
C ASP A 9 -12.57 -18.91 32.24
N GLN A 10 -13.76 -18.92 31.64
CA GLN A 10 -14.97 -19.47 32.27
C GLN A 10 -15.65 -20.55 31.42
N GLN A 11 -14.96 -21.64 31.15
CA GLN A 11 -15.60 -22.93 30.82
C GLN A 11 -14.61 -24.09 31.04
N LYS A 12 -14.30 -24.36 32.32
CA LYS A 12 -13.91 -25.72 32.73
C LYS A 12 -15.20 -26.50 33.03
N PRO A 13 -15.70 -27.38 32.15
CA PRO A 13 -16.66 -28.37 32.59
C PRO A 13 -15.93 -29.33 33.53
N GLY A 14 -16.47 -29.49 34.74
CA GLY A 14 -16.01 -30.51 35.68
C GLY A 14 -15.98 -31.88 35.00
N SER A 15 -14.92 -32.63 35.25
CA SER A 15 -14.72 -33.95 34.66
C SER A 15 -15.84 -34.91 35.06
N PRO A 16 -16.41 -35.64 34.09
CA PRO A 16 -16.60 -37.06 34.25
C PRO A 16 -15.53 -37.76 33.41
N HIS A 17 -14.84 -38.74 34.00
CA HIS A 17 -13.98 -39.68 33.29
C HIS A 17 -14.62 -40.10 31.96
N LYS A 18 -14.14 -39.55 30.84
CA LYS A 18 -14.47 -40.00 29.49
C LYS A 18 -13.19 -40.47 28.85
N LYS A 19 -13.24 -41.72 28.40
CA LYS A 19 -12.17 -42.47 27.73
C LYS A 19 -11.52 -41.59 26.64
N VAL A 20 -10.19 -41.51 26.68
CA VAL A 20 -9.36 -40.91 25.63
C VAL A 20 -9.49 -41.81 24.39
N PRO A 21 -10.01 -41.32 23.25
CA PRO A 21 -10.01 -42.10 22.01
C PRO A 21 -8.57 -42.27 21.51
N ALA A 22 -8.27 -43.45 20.95
CA ALA A 22 -6.95 -43.86 20.47
C ALA A 22 -6.35 -42.82 19.49
N PHE A 23 -5.43 -42.00 20.00
CA PHE A 23 -4.76 -40.95 19.24
C PHE A 23 -3.76 -41.58 18.25
N LEU A 24 -3.83 -41.23 16.96
CA LEU A 24 -2.84 -41.59 15.92
C LEU A 24 -2.47 -43.09 15.79
N GLY A 25 -3.34 -44.01 16.23
CA GLY A 25 -3.08 -45.46 16.17
C GLY A 25 -2.22 -45.99 17.32
N VAL A 26 -2.07 -45.25 18.42
CA VAL A 26 -1.59 -45.82 19.69
C VAL A 26 -2.80 -46.21 20.52
N ASN A 27 -2.90 -47.50 20.83
CA ASN A 27 -3.87 -48.02 21.78
C ASN A 27 -3.45 -47.55 23.18
N THR A 28 -4.00 -46.43 23.65
CA THR A 28 -3.79 -45.93 25.02
C THR A 28 -4.35 -46.88 26.08
N ASP A 29 -5.11 -47.90 25.67
CA ASP A 29 -5.68 -48.92 26.54
C ASP A 29 -4.66 -49.95 27.07
N LEU A 30 -3.40 -49.92 26.64
CA LEU A 30 -2.35 -50.84 27.12
C LEU A 30 -1.54 -50.35 28.32
N PHE A 31 -1.70 -49.10 28.74
CA PHE A 31 -0.96 -48.54 29.88
C PHE A 31 -1.91 -47.82 30.85
N GLY A 32 -2.52 -48.60 31.75
CA GLY A 32 -3.37 -48.11 32.84
C GLY A 32 -2.61 -47.40 33.97
N GLY A 33 -1.50 -46.73 33.68
CA GLY A 33 -0.73 -45.91 34.62
C GLY A 33 -0.26 -44.66 33.91
N GLY A 34 -0.37 -43.50 34.58
CA GLY A 34 0.04 -42.21 34.01
C GLY A 34 1.46 -42.30 33.43
N LEU A 35 1.61 -41.93 32.16
CA LEU A 35 2.88 -41.94 31.44
C LEU A 35 3.91 -41.10 32.20
N SER A 36 5.11 -41.63 32.37
CA SER A 36 6.24 -40.85 32.84
C SER A 36 6.56 -39.72 31.85
N GLN A 37 7.17 -38.61 32.31
CA GLN A 37 7.54 -37.49 31.42
C GLN A 37 8.38 -37.94 30.20
N VAL A 38 9.24 -38.95 30.40
CA VAL A 38 10.07 -39.53 29.34
C VAL A 38 9.25 -40.28 28.30
N GLU A 39 8.20 -40.99 28.72
CA GLU A 39 7.31 -41.70 27.80
C GLU A 39 6.40 -40.73 27.02
N MET A 40 5.97 -39.64 27.65
CA MET A 40 5.24 -38.56 26.98
C MET A 40 6.10 -37.90 25.89
N GLU A 41 7.35 -37.57 26.20
CA GLU A 41 8.27 -36.94 25.25
C GLU A 41 8.59 -37.86 24.06
N LYS A 42 8.81 -39.15 24.33
CA LYS A 42 8.99 -40.16 23.27
C LYS A 42 7.74 -40.32 22.40
N THR A 43 6.55 -40.27 23.01
CA THR A 43 5.27 -40.35 22.28
C THR A 43 5.08 -39.12 21.38
N LYS A 44 5.39 -37.94 21.90
CA LYS A 44 5.38 -36.67 21.16
C LYS A 44 6.32 -36.71 19.96
N GLU A 45 7.54 -37.21 20.13
CA GLU A 45 8.50 -37.34 19.03
C GLU A 45 8.00 -38.29 17.92
N VAL A 46 7.43 -39.44 18.31
CA VAL A 46 6.84 -40.40 17.36
C VAL A 46 5.67 -39.76 16.61
N ASN A 47 4.80 -39.02 17.29
CA ASN A 47 3.68 -38.30 16.68
C ASN A 47 4.16 -37.24 15.69
N ASN A 48 5.19 -36.46 16.04
CA ASN A 48 5.79 -35.48 15.13
C ASN A 48 6.35 -36.14 13.85
N ARG A 49 7.01 -37.30 13.96
CA ARG A 49 7.49 -38.04 12.78
C ARG A 49 6.34 -38.55 11.91
N ARG A 50 5.28 -39.09 12.53
CA ARG A 50 4.07 -39.54 11.82
C ARG A 50 3.40 -38.37 11.08
N SER A 51 3.32 -37.22 11.74
CA SER A 51 2.77 -36.01 11.14
C SER A 51 3.54 -35.57 9.90
N LYS A 52 4.88 -35.54 9.94
CA LYS A 52 5.71 -35.19 8.78
C LYS A 52 5.42 -36.09 7.56
N VAL A 53 5.24 -37.39 7.78
CA VAL A 53 4.88 -38.32 6.70
C VAL A 53 3.49 -37.98 6.13
N LYS A 54 2.50 -37.70 6.97
CA LYS A 54 1.18 -37.30 6.52
C LYS A 54 1.18 -35.97 5.79
N GLN A 55 1.94 -34.98 6.26
CA GLN A 55 2.13 -33.70 5.59
C GLN A 55 2.73 -33.91 4.20
N ALA A 56 3.71 -34.81 4.04
CA ALA A 56 4.27 -35.14 2.73
C ALA A 56 3.23 -35.82 1.80
N VAL A 57 2.39 -36.71 2.34
CA VAL A 57 1.28 -37.32 1.58
C VAL A 57 0.26 -36.26 1.14
N LEU A 58 -0.12 -35.34 2.04
CA LEU A 58 -1.03 -34.25 1.73
C LEU A 58 -0.46 -33.29 0.69
N ALA A 59 0.82 -32.93 0.80
CA ALA A 59 1.51 -32.12 -0.19
C ALA A 59 1.55 -32.81 -1.56
N CYS A 60 1.76 -34.14 -1.59
CA CYS A 60 1.70 -34.92 -2.83
C CYS A 60 0.29 -34.92 -3.45
N LEU A 61 -0.76 -35.09 -2.64
CA LEU A 61 -2.15 -34.99 -3.11
C LEU A 61 -2.48 -33.60 -3.66
N MET A 62 -2.05 -32.54 -2.97
CA MET A 62 -2.23 -31.17 -3.45
C MET A 62 -1.46 -30.89 -4.74
N ALA A 63 -0.26 -31.46 -4.90
CA ALA A 63 0.52 -31.33 -6.12
C ALA A 63 -0.15 -32.03 -7.33
N PHE A 64 -0.88 -33.14 -7.11
CA PHE A 64 -1.70 -33.75 -8.18
C PHE A 64 -2.89 -32.88 -8.60
N LEU A 65 -3.36 -32.03 -7.69
CA LEU A 65 -4.46 -31.10 -7.93
C LEU A 65 -3.98 -29.74 -8.48
N GLU A 66 -2.66 -29.52 -8.55
CA GLU A 66 -2.07 -28.30 -9.12
C GLU A 66 -2.41 -28.19 -10.61
N GLY A 67 -3.07 -27.10 -11.02
CA GLY A 67 -3.46 -26.87 -12.42
C GLY A 67 -4.53 -27.83 -12.97
N CYS A 68 -5.31 -28.49 -12.11
CA CYS A 68 -6.34 -29.43 -12.55
C CYS A 68 -7.58 -28.71 -13.14
N GLU A 69 -7.83 -28.91 -14.44
CA GLU A 69 -9.03 -28.44 -15.17
C GLU A 69 -10.13 -29.50 -15.26
N ASP A 70 -9.75 -30.79 -15.25
CA ASP A 70 -10.67 -31.90 -15.48
C ASP A 70 -11.38 -32.31 -14.17
N ASP A 71 -12.71 -32.16 -14.15
CA ASP A 71 -13.58 -32.63 -13.07
C ASP A 71 -13.35 -34.11 -12.71
N LYS A 72 -12.85 -34.92 -13.66
CA LYS A 72 -12.68 -36.38 -13.49
C LYS A 72 -11.77 -36.75 -12.33
N LEU A 73 -10.62 -36.09 -12.18
CA LEU A 73 -9.68 -36.40 -11.10
C LEU A 73 -10.29 -36.01 -9.74
N CYS A 74 -10.86 -34.81 -9.66
CA CYS A 74 -11.53 -34.31 -8.47
C CYS A 74 -12.70 -35.20 -8.05
N VAL A 75 -13.55 -35.62 -8.99
CA VAL A 75 -14.68 -36.53 -8.75
C VAL A 75 -14.21 -37.94 -8.36
N GLN A 76 -13.14 -38.44 -8.97
CA GLN A 76 -12.53 -39.71 -8.59
C GLN A 76 -11.97 -39.64 -7.16
N MET A 77 -11.30 -38.55 -6.79
CA MET A 77 -10.83 -38.33 -5.42
C MET A 77 -12.01 -38.22 -4.45
N LEU A 78 -13.09 -37.53 -4.83
CA LEU A 78 -14.30 -37.38 -4.03
C LEU A 78 -14.91 -38.73 -3.67
N THR A 79 -14.90 -39.69 -4.60
CA THR A 79 -15.48 -41.04 -4.42
C THR A 79 -14.50 -42.04 -3.79
N THR A 80 -13.20 -41.89 -4.01
CA THR A 80 -12.18 -42.84 -3.53
C THR A 80 -11.74 -42.56 -2.09
N LEU A 81 -11.65 -41.29 -1.70
CA LEU A 81 -11.15 -40.89 -0.38
C LEU A 81 -12.23 -40.96 0.70
N GLN A 82 -11.84 -41.40 1.90
CA GLN A 82 -12.71 -41.43 3.07
C GLN A 82 -12.67 -40.08 3.81
N TRP A 83 -13.46 -39.12 3.33
CA TRP A 83 -13.52 -37.75 3.86
C TRP A 83 -13.90 -37.66 5.34
N ASP A 84 -14.77 -38.54 5.85
CA ASP A 84 -15.12 -38.51 7.29
C ASP A 84 -13.92 -38.84 8.18
N ASN A 85 -13.06 -39.77 7.76
CA ASN A 85 -11.84 -40.11 8.48
C ASN A 85 -10.81 -38.96 8.42
N MET A 86 -10.73 -38.25 7.30
CA MET A 86 -9.86 -37.06 7.19
C MET A 86 -10.35 -35.93 8.09
N MET A 87 -11.67 -35.72 8.20
CA MET A 87 -12.24 -34.75 9.16
C MET A 87 -11.94 -35.14 10.60
N ILE A 88 -12.00 -36.42 10.96
CA ILE A 88 -11.62 -36.89 12.30
C ILE A 88 -10.14 -36.56 12.57
N ARG A 89 -9.25 -36.78 11.60
CA ARG A 89 -7.82 -36.42 11.74
C ARG A 89 -7.60 -34.92 11.88
N MET A 90 -8.36 -34.10 11.17
CA MET A 90 -8.32 -32.65 11.32
C MET A 90 -8.77 -32.20 12.73
N VAL A 91 -9.80 -32.84 13.30
CA VAL A 91 -10.24 -32.59 14.69
C VAL A 91 -9.18 -33.03 15.71
N GLU A 92 -8.53 -34.16 15.50
CA GLU A 92 -7.41 -34.60 16.34
C GLU A 92 -6.25 -33.60 16.30
N CYS A 93 -5.93 -33.03 15.13
CA CYS A 93 -4.90 -31.99 15.01
C CYS A 93 -5.27 -30.74 15.83
N PHE A 94 -6.54 -30.34 15.83
CA PHE A 94 -7.03 -29.24 16.66
C PHE A 94 -6.94 -29.55 18.17
N GLN A 95 -7.21 -30.79 18.57
CA GLN A 95 -7.02 -31.23 19.96
C GLN A 95 -5.53 -31.26 20.35
N ALA A 96 -4.65 -31.73 19.47
CA ALA A 96 -3.20 -31.68 19.67
C ALA A 96 -2.66 -30.26 19.75
N TYR A 97 -3.27 -29.31 19.04
CA TYR A 97 -2.94 -27.89 19.19
C TYR A 97 -3.32 -27.34 20.58
N GLN A 98 -4.42 -27.83 21.18
CA GLN A 98 -4.82 -27.42 22.54
C GLN A 98 -3.99 -28.08 23.65
N ASP A 99 -3.42 -29.26 23.39
CA ASP A 99 -2.58 -30.00 24.33
C ASP A 99 -1.17 -30.19 23.77
N SER A 100 -0.27 -29.26 24.12
CA SER A 100 1.13 -29.21 23.68
C SER A 100 1.97 -30.45 24.07
N ASN A 101 1.41 -31.39 24.85
CA ASN A 101 2.05 -32.66 25.19
C ASN A 101 1.89 -33.73 24.10
N LEU A 102 0.87 -33.65 23.25
CA LEU A 102 0.58 -34.66 22.23
C LEU A 102 1.46 -34.52 20.99
N MET A 103 1.75 -33.27 20.61
CA MET A 103 2.43 -32.93 19.36
C MET A 103 2.95 -31.49 19.41
N ASP A 104 3.90 -31.13 18.55
CA ASP A 104 4.30 -29.72 18.41
C ASP A 104 3.19 -28.89 17.76
N GLU A 105 2.92 -27.72 18.30
CA GLU A 105 1.86 -26.81 17.83
C GLU A 105 2.00 -26.47 16.34
N VAL A 106 3.23 -26.21 15.88
CA VAL A 106 3.53 -25.90 14.48
C VAL A 106 3.19 -27.08 13.56
N ASN A 107 3.54 -28.30 13.95
CA ASN A 107 3.24 -29.48 13.13
C ASN A 107 1.74 -29.77 13.11
N ALA A 108 1.05 -29.54 14.24
CA ALA A 108 -0.38 -29.81 14.37
C ALA A 108 -1.20 -28.84 13.49
N ILE A 109 -0.80 -27.57 13.46
CA ILE A 109 -1.38 -26.56 12.57
C ILE A 109 -1.12 -26.92 11.11
N LYS A 110 0.12 -27.24 10.73
CA LYS A 110 0.47 -27.57 9.33
C LYS A 110 -0.25 -28.81 8.81
N GLU A 111 -0.33 -29.88 9.61
CA GLU A 111 -1.09 -31.08 9.24
C GLU A 111 -2.59 -30.77 9.11
N GLY A 112 -3.16 -30.06 10.09
CA GLY A 112 -4.57 -29.65 10.06
C GLY A 112 -4.93 -28.77 8.87
N LEU A 113 -4.10 -27.79 8.55
CA LEU A 113 -4.26 -26.92 7.38
C LEU A 113 -4.14 -27.70 6.07
N GLY A 114 -3.21 -28.65 5.97
CA GLY A 114 -3.09 -29.50 4.78
C GLY A 114 -4.37 -30.30 4.50
N TYR A 115 -5.01 -30.84 5.55
CA TYR A 115 -6.33 -31.47 5.40
C TYR A 115 -7.38 -30.44 4.96
N TYR A 116 -7.45 -29.28 5.63
CA TYR A 116 -8.43 -28.24 5.34
C TYR A 116 -8.31 -27.68 3.91
N HIS A 117 -7.10 -27.44 3.41
CA HIS A 117 -6.87 -26.99 2.04
C HIS A 117 -7.41 -27.99 1.01
N LEU A 118 -7.16 -29.29 1.24
CA LEU A 118 -7.69 -30.34 0.36
C LEU A 118 -9.22 -30.40 0.39
N PHE A 119 -9.82 -30.32 1.58
CA PHE A 119 -11.27 -30.25 1.71
C PHE A 119 -11.85 -29.07 0.94
N ARG A 120 -11.25 -27.89 1.09
CA ARG A 120 -11.75 -26.67 0.48
C ARG A 120 -11.56 -26.66 -1.04
N PHE A 121 -10.43 -27.19 -1.53
CA PHE A 121 -10.19 -27.35 -2.96
C PHE A 121 -11.27 -28.25 -3.58
N ILE A 122 -11.48 -29.43 -3.01
CA ILE A 122 -12.45 -30.42 -3.52
C ILE A 122 -13.90 -29.94 -3.36
N ASN A 123 -14.21 -29.15 -2.33
CA ASN A 123 -15.53 -28.56 -2.16
C ASN A 123 -15.97 -27.67 -3.33
N ASN A 124 -15.03 -27.08 -4.08
CA ASN A 124 -15.36 -26.31 -5.27
C ASN A 124 -15.86 -27.21 -6.42
N PHE A 125 -15.45 -28.48 -6.44
CA PHE A 125 -15.85 -29.46 -7.45
C PHE A 125 -17.04 -30.33 -7.01
N ASP A 126 -17.48 -30.23 -5.75
CA ASP A 126 -18.70 -30.84 -5.24
C ASP A 126 -19.93 -29.98 -5.63
N LYS A 127 -20.36 -30.09 -6.90
CA LYS A 127 -21.41 -29.24 -7.51
C LYS A 127 -22.71 -29.18 -6.70
N ASP A 128 -23.08 -30.27 -6.02
CA ASP A 128 -24.28 -30.36 -5.19
C ASP A 128 -24.03 -30.06 -3.70
N ARG A 129 -22.78 -29.82 -3.30
CA ARG A 129 -22.32 -29.75 -1.89
C ARG A 129 -22.81 -30.94 -1.07
N ALA A 130 -22.93 -32.10 -1.70
CA ALA A 130 -23.61 -33.26 -1.14
C ALA A 130 -22.71 -34.05 -0.20
N VAL A 131 -21.39 -33.92 -0.34
CA VAL A 131 -20.41 -34.75 0.36
C VAL A 131 -19.67 -33.94 1.42
N ILE A 132 -19.04 -32.83 1.05
CA ILE A 132 -18.08 -32.15 1.95
C ILE A 132 -18.78 -31.30 3.00
N GLU A 133 -19.72 -30.44 2.60
CA GLU A 133 -20.45 -29.52 3.49
C GLU A 133 -21.18 -30.25 4.64
N PRO A 134 -21.88 -31.39 4.41
CA PRO A 134 -22.52 -32.14 5.49
C PRO A 134 -21.51 -32.75 6.46
N ILE A 135 -20.33 -33.18 5.99
CA ILE A 135 -19.30 -33.77 6.86
C ILE A 135 -18.69 -32.68 7.76
N MET A 136 -18.44 -31.48 7.22
CA MET A 136 -17.95 -30.33 7.98
C MET A 136 -18.97 -29.81 8.99
N SER A 137 -20.24 -29.74 8.61
CA SER A 137 -21.30 -29.15 9.42
C SER A 137 -22.01 -30.15 10.36
N ARG A 138 -21.63 -31.44 10.34
CA ARG A 138 -22.30 -32.53 11.08
C ARG A 138 -22.38 -32.32 12.59
N THR A 139 -21.35 -31.72 13.19
CA THR A 139 -21.27 -31.50 14.64
C THR A 139 -20.74 -30.11 14.93
N GLN A 140 -21.11 -29.56 16.09
CA GLN A 140 -20.65 -28.24 16.51
C GLN A 140 -19.12 -28.16 16.59
N THR A 141 -18.47 -29.21 17.11
CA THR A 141 -17.01 -29.30 17.15
C THR A 141 -16.40 -29.24 15.75
N ARG A 142 -16.93 -29.95 14.75
CA ARG A 142 -16.39 -29.89 13.37
C ARG A 142 -16.54 -28.50 12.76
N LYS A 143 -17.64 -27.78 13.04
CA LYS A 143 -17.82 -26.39 12.61
C LYS A 143 -16.78 -25.46 13.23
N GLU A 144 -16.52 -25.59 14.53
CA GLU A 144 -15.51 -24.80 15.24
C GLU A 144 -14.11 -25.08 14.69
N VAL A 145 -13.77 -26.35 14.44
CA VAL A 145 -12.50 -26.73 13.82
C VAL A 145 -12.36 -26.18 12.40
N ALA A 146 -13.41 -26.28 11.58
CA ALA A 146 -13.39 -25.72 10.24
C ALA A 146 -13.21 -24.20 10.26
N GLN A 147 -13.88 -23.48 11.17
CA GLN A 147 -13.71 -22.03 11.35
C GLN A 147 -12.31 -21.67 11.85
N PHE A 148 -11.70 -22.48 12.71
CA PHE A 148 -10.35 -22.26 13.20
C PHE A 148 -9.31 -22.31 12.07
N PHE A 149 -9.41 -23.29 11.18
CA PHE A 149 -8.51 -23.41 10.04
C PHE A 149 -8.84 -22.41 8.92
N ASP A 150 -10.11 -22.11 8.68
CA ASP A 150 -10.57 -21.06 7.75
C ASP A 150 -9.90 -19.70 8.03
N GLN A 151 -9.84 -19.29 9.30
CA GLN A 151 -9.20 -18.03 9.70
C GLN A 151 -7.68 -17.97 9.45
N ARG A 152 -7.04 -19.13 9.26
CA ARG A 152 -5.60 -19.28 9.03
C ARG A 152 -5.27 -19.65 7.58
N THR A 153 -6.28 -19.78 6.72
CA THR A 153 -6.10 -20.04 5.30
C THR A 153 -6.33 -18.76 4.51
N GLY A 154 -5.34 -18.39 3.73
CA GLY A 154 -5.48 -17.44 2.64
C GLY A 154 -5.69 -18.20 1.35
N TYR A 155 -6.41 -17.61 0.41
CA TYR A 155 -6.47 -18.14 -0.93
C TYR A 155 -6.42 -16.98 -1.94
N ILE A 156 -5.81 -17.24 -3.09
CA ILE A 156 -5.67 -16.29 -4.20
C ILE A 156 -5.87 -17.00 -5.53
N GLU A 157 -6.17 -16.23 -6.55
CA GLU A 157 -6.26 -16.70 -7.94
C GLU A 157 -5.10 -16.12 -8.73
N ILE A 158 -4.48 -16.94 -9.57
CA ILE A 158 -3.36 -16.53 -10.40
C ILE A 158 -3.61 -16.93 -11.85
N SER A 159 -3.01 -16.19 -12.78
CA SER A 159 -2.94 -16.51 -14.19
C SER A 159 -1.60 -17.16 -14.52
N ARG A 160 -1.61 -18.39 -15.01
CA ARG A 160 -0.42 -19.11 -15.45
C ARG A 160 -0.65 -19.67 -16.85
N SER A 161 0.16 -19.24 -17.81
CA SER A 161 0.05 -19.68 -19.21
C SER A 161 -1.36 -19.50 -19.82
N GLY A 162 -2.03 -18.39 -19.47
CA GLY A 162 -3.38 -18.07 -19.93
C GLY A 162 -4.52 -18.81 -19.20
N ARG A 163 -4.20 -19.54 -18.12
CA ARG A 163 -5.16 -20.32 -17.33
C ARG A 163 -5.27 -19.75 -15.92
N LEU A 164 -6.47 -19.82 -15.36
CA LEU A 164 -6.72 -19.44 -13.97
C LEU A 164 -6.43 -20.64 -13.07
N GLU A 165 -5.64 -20.43 -12.03
CA GLU A 165 -5.34 -21.42 -11.00
C GLU A 165 -5.57 -20.82 -9.62
N ARG A 166 -5.98 -21.65 -8.65
CA ARG A 166 -6.23 -21.21 -7.26
C ARG A 166 -5.15 -21.77 -6.34
N ILE A 167 -4.57 -20.89 -5.52
CA ILE A 167 -3.54 -21.24 -4.54
C ILE A 167 -4.12 -21.12 -3.14
N TYR A 168 -3.95 -22.17 -2.33
CA TYR A 168 -4.25 -22.15 -0.90
C TYR A 168 -2.95 -22.09 -0.10
N PHE A 169 -2.84 -21.14 0.81
CA PHE A 169 -1.64 -20.95 1.63
C PHE A 169 -1.98 -20.66 3.09
N GLU A 170 -1.02 -20.99 3.96
CA GLU A 170 -1.09 -20.66 5.39
C GLU A 170 -0.83 -19.17 5.59
N LEU A 171 -1.75 -18.48 6.27
CA LEU A 171 -1.54 -17.10 6.69
C LEU A 171 -0.52 -17.06 7.83
N PRO A 172 0.59 -16.30 7.68
CA PRO A 172 1.54 -16.10 8.77
C PRO A 172 0.83 -15.56 10.02
N GLY A 173 1.32 -15.94 11.21
CA GLY A 173 0.73 -15.51 12.47
C GLY A 173 0.64 -13.98 12.63
N GLU A 174 1.56 -13.26 12.00
CA GLU A 174 1.61 -11.80 11.95
C GLU A 174 0.46 -11.17 11.14
N CYS A 175 -0.09 -11.91 10.17
CA CYS A 175 -1.16 -11.49 9.26
C CYS A 175 -2.56 -11.91 9.74
N LEU A 176 -2.66 -12.63 10.85
CA LEU A 176 -3.93 -13.01 11.46
C LEU A 176 -4.61 -11.78 12.08
N LYS A 177 -5.93 -11.87 12.28
CA LYS A 177 -6.71 -10.77 12.87
C LYS A 177 -6.13 -10.32 14.22
N GLY A 178 -5.75 -9.04 14.32
CA GLY A 178 -5.07 -8.46 15.47
C GLY A 178 -3.56 -8.69 15.53
N GLY A 179 -2.95 -9.24 14.48
CA GLY A 179 -1.51 -9.34 14.28
C GLY A 179 -0.87 -8.01 13.86
N THR A 180 0.46 -7.97 13.82
CA THR A 180 1.22 -6.76 13.48
C THR A 180 1.04 -6.29 12.04
N LEU A 181 0.61 -7.18 11.14
CA LEU A 181 0.33 -6.90 9.72
C LEU A 181 -1.17 -6.82 9.43
N ASP A 182 -2.02 -6.89 10.45
CA ASP A 182 -3.46 -6.65 10.32
C ASP A 182 -3.81 -5.15 10.33
N GLU A 183 -3.11 -4.39 9.50
CA GLU A 183 -3.35 -2.96 9.29
C GLU A 183 -4.02 -2.73 7.94
N ASP A 184 -4.82 -1.66 7.86
CA ASP A 184 -5.41 -1.21 6.60
C ASP A 184 -4.33 -0.44 5.82
N PHE A 185 -3.64 -1.16 4.92
CA PHE A 185 -2.63 -0.58 4.04
C PHE A 185 -3.29 0.24 2.91
N GLU A 186 -3.76 1.45 3.22
CA GLU A 186 -4.36 2.38 2.25
C GLU A 186 -3.43 2.64 1.04
N GLU A 187 -2.12 2.69 1.28
CA GLU A 187 -1.06 2.87 0.27
C GLU A 187 -1.08 1.78 -0.81
N MET A 188 -1.60 0.59 -0.50
CA MET A 188 -1.75 -0.50 -1.48
C MET A 188 -2.73 -0.14 -2.60
N TYR A 189 -3.73 0.68 -2.29
CA TYR A 189 -4.81 1.08 -3.21
C TYR A 189 -4.51 2.40 -3.93
N GLN A 190 -3.38 3.04 -3.62
CA GLN A 190 -2.92 4.26 -4.26
C GLN A 190 -2.25 3.89 -5.58
N ALA A 191 -3.08 3.67 -6.60
CA ALA A 191 -2.67 3.43 -7.96
C ALA A 191 -3.52 4.28 -8.92
N GLU A 192 -2.94 4.71 -10.02
CA GLU A 192 -3.67 5.35 -11.10
C GLU A 192 -4.64 4.34 -11.74
N ARG A 193 -5.95 4.66 -11.69
CA ARG A 193 -7.01 3.71 -12.06
C ARG A 193 -7.56 3.87 -13.47
N ASN A 194 -7.10 4.88 -14.20
CA ASN A 194 -7.54 5.15 -15.57
C ASN A 194 -7.08 4.06 -16.55
N ASP A 195 -5.90 3.50 -16.31
CA ASP A 195 -5.29 2.46 -17.12
C ASP A 195 -5.18 1.16 -16.30
N PRO A 196 -5.82 0.06 -16.73
CA PRO A 196 -5.80 -1.20 -16.00
C PRO A 196 -4.39 -1.82 -15.89
N ASP A 197 -3.54 -1.66 -16.89
CA ASP A 197 -2.17 -2.21 -16.88
C ASP A 197 -1.31 -1.46 -15.88
N LYS A 198 -1.34 -0.12 -15.95
CA LYS A 198 -0.63 0.74 -14.99
C LYS A 198 -1.09 0.50 -13.55
N LYS A 199 -2.40 0.34 -13.34
CA LYS A 199 -2.98 -0.01 -12.03
C LYS A 199 -2.38 -1.29 -11.47
N GLN A 200 -2.26 -2.35 -12.29
CA GLN A 200 -1.74 -3.64 -11.84
C GLN A 200 -0.23 -3.58 -11.55
N GLN A 201 0.53 -2.87 -12.38
CA GLN A 201 1.96 -2.65 -12.16
C GLN A 201 2.21 -1.87 -10.87
N GLU A 202 1.50 -0.76 -10.65
CA GLU A 202 1.62 0.04 -9.43
C GLU A 202 1.14 -0.75 -8.20
N TYR A 203 0.06 -1.52 -8.31
CA TYR A 203 -0.39 -2.41 -7.24
C TYR A 203 0.68 -3.42 -6.84
N LEU A 204 1.34 -4.08 -7.80
CA LEU A 204 2.43 -5.01 -7.52
C LEU A 204 3.64 -4.30 -6.90
N SER A 205 4.06 -3.18 -7.47
CA SER A 205 5.17 -2.38 -6.94
C SER A 205 4.91 -1.91 -5.51
N ASN A 206 3.69 -1.45 -5.23
CA ASN A 206 3.26 -1.05 -3.89
C ASN A 206 3.30 -2.24 -2.92
N MET A 207 2.83 -3.43 -3.32
CA MET A 207 2.94 -4.64 -2.49
C MET A 207 4.40 -5.01 -2.19
N VAL A 208 5.29 -5.00 -3.18
CA VAL A 208 6.72 -5.29 -2.98
C VAL A 208 7.35 -4.27 -2.02
N ARG A 209 7.08 -2.98 -2.20
CA ARG A 209 7.53 -1.90 -1.30
C ARG A 209 7.03 -2.09 0.13
N LEU A 210 5.78 -2.53 0.30
CA LEU A 210 5.20 -2.84 1.62
C LEU A 210 5.90 -4.04 2.27
N ILE A 211 6.17 -5.10 1.51
CA ILE A 211 6.84 -6.31 2.00
C ILE A 211 8.26 -5.97 2.47
N GLU A 212 9.02 -5.21 1.68
CA GLU A 212 10.37 -4.80 2.06
C GLU A 212 10.38 -3.98 3.35
N ARG A 213 9.45 -3.01 3.46
CA ARG A 213 9.27 -2.19 4.66
C ARG A 213 8.95 -3.06 5.87
N GLU A 214 7.96 -3.93 5.77
CA GLU A 214 7.51 -4.72 6.92
C GLU A 214 8.48 -5.84 7.30
N SER A 215 9.22 -6.39 6.33
CA SER A 215 10.31 -7.34 6.62
C SER A 215 11.41 -6.67 7.43
N TYR A 216 11.81 -5.45 7.05
CA TYR A 216 12.77 -4.66 7.81
C TYR A 216 12.23 -4.26 9.19
N HIS A 217 10.99 -3.78 9.27
CA HIS A 217 10.36 -3.45 10.54
C HIS A 217 10.24 -4.66 11.46
N GLY A 218 9.87 -5.84 10.94
CA GLY A 218 9.81 -7.09 11.68
C GLY A 218 11.17 -7.49 12.27
N TYR A 219 12.27 -7.25 11.54
CA TYR A 219 13.62 -7.41 12.07
C TYR A 219 13.89 -6.45 13.23
N VAL A 220 13.60 -5.16 13.06
CA VAL A 220 13.84 -4.15 14.12
C VAL A 220 12.98 -4.42 15.35
N ARG A 221 11.72 -4.86 15.19
CA ARG A 221 10.83 -5.26 16.29
C ARG A 221 11.38 -6.41 17.13
N LYS A 222 12.21 -7.30 16.56
CA LYS A 222 12.88 -8.39 17.30
C LYS A 222 14.09 -7.90 18.12
N THR A 223 14.59 -6.70 17.84
CA THR A 223 15.69 -6.08 18.60
C THR A 223 15.15 -5.27 19.78
N TRP A 224 16.05 -4.83 20.67
CA TRP A 224 15.70 -3.93 21.77
C TRP A 224 15.23 -2.54 21.29
N LEU A 225 15.41 -2.23 20.01
CA LEU A 225 15.00 -0.98 19.36
C LEU A 225 13.57 -1.02 18.81
N SER A 226 12.75 -2.01 19.20
CA SER A 226 11.34 -2.10 18.74
C SER A 226 10.54 -0.82 18.97
N PHE A 227 10.86 -0.07 20.03
CA PHE A 227 10.19 1.19 20.36
C PHE A 227 10.31 2.26 19.26
N THR A 228 11.34 2.21 18.41
CA THR A 228 11.53 3.20 17.33
C THR A 228 10.43 3.12 16.28
N ILE A 229 9.77 1.95 16.16
CA ILE A 229 8.66 1.70 15.23
C ILE A 229 7.34 1.77 15.99
N ASP A 230 7.18 0.97 17.04
CA ASP A 230 5.88 0.80 17.72
C ASP A 230 5.39 2.09 18.41
N ARG A 231 6.32 2.98 18.80
CA ARG A 231 6.02 4.22 19.53
C ARG A 231 6.43 5.48 18.76
N TRP A 232 6.65 5.36 17.45
CA TRP A 232 7.03 6.47 16.57
C TRP A 232 6.08 7.68 16.69
N GLU A 233 4.77 7.45 16.59
CA GLU A 233 3.76 8.50 16.68
C GLU A 233 3.72 9.20 18.05
N ILE A 234 4.05 8.49 19.13
CA ILE A 234 4.17 9.09 20.46
C ILE A 234 5.40 10.01 20.51
N CYS A 235 6.54 9.55 19.98
CA CYS A 235 7.75 10.35 19.92
C CYS A 235 7.52 11.67 19.15
N ARG A 236 6.85 11.60 18.00
CA ARG A 236 6.47 12.78 17.21
C ARG A 236 5.50 13.70 17.96
N SER A 237 4.42 13.16 18.49
CA SER A 237 3.41 13.94 19.22
C SER A 237 4.00 14.63 20.45
N LEU A 238 4.90 13.96 21.18
CA LEU A 238 5.54 14.53 22.36
C LEU A 238 6.41 15.74 22.00
N THR A 239 7.15 15.69 20.88
CA THR A 239 7.94 16.86 20.40
C THR A 239 7.06 18.07 20.10
N PHE A 240 5.83 17.85 19.61
CA PHE A 240 4.87 18.92 19.37
C PHE A 240 4.30 19.49 20.67
N TYR A 241 3.84 18.64 21.59
CA TYR A 241 3.23 19.10 22.84
C TYR A 241 4.21 19.84 23.75
N VAL A 242 5.46 19.40 23.84
CA VAL A 242 6.48 20.10 24.62
C VAL A 242 6.81 21.47 24.00
N ALA A 243 6.90 21.56 22.68
CA ALA A 243 7.05 22.84 21.98
C ALA A 243 5.83 23.76 22.21
N LEU A 244 4.61 23.23 22.18
CA LEU A 244 3.40 24.00 22.46
C LEU A 244 3.38 24.53 23.90
N VAL A 245 3.75 23.71 24.88
CA VAL A 245 3.87 24.14 26.28
C VAL A 245 4.91 25.24 26.42
N LEU A 246 6.07 25.12 25.77
CA LEU A 246 7.09 26.18 25.76
C LEU A 246 6.51 27.49 25.22
N GLN A 247 5.86 27.46 24.06
CA GLN A 247 5.28 28.68 23.47
C GLN A 247 4.19 29.29 24.36
N MET A 248 3.37 28.46 25.00
CA MET A 248 2.38 28.94 25.97
C MET A 248 3.03 29.60 27.19
N VAL A 249 4.13 29.05 27.71
CA VAL A 249 4.91 29.65 28.82
C VAL A 249 5.51 30.99 28.39
N LEU A 250 6.06 31.09 27.18
CA LEU A 250 6.63 32.34 26.66
C LEU A 250 5.57 33.43 26.46
N VAL A 251 4.41 33.07 25.91
CA VAL A 251 3.30 34.02 25.67
C VAL A 251 2.64 34.46 26.98
N LEU A 252 2.22 33.51 27.83
CA LEU A 252 1.55 33.82 29.10
C LEU A 252 2.51 34.50 30.09
N GLY A 253 3.80 34.21 29.99
CA GLY A 253 4.84 34.80 30.79
C GLY A 253 5.28 36.21 30.33
N GLY A 254 4.89 36.65 29.14
CA GLY A 254 5.36 37.93 28.59
C GLY A 254 6.87 37.94 28.37
N TYR A 255 7.41 36.88 27.75
CA TYR A 255 8.84 36.79 27.46
C TYR A 255 9.32 37.99 26.64
N MET A 256 10.34 38.68 27.15
CA MET A 256 11.00 39.80 26.51
C MET A 256 12.38 39.38 26.01
N LEU A 257 12.81 39.91 24.86
CA LEU A 257 14.16 39.68 24.36
C LEU A 257 15.19 40.30 25.33
N PRO A 258 16.41 39.74 25.43
CA PRO A 258 17.46 40.28 26.29
C PRO A 258 17.73 41.77 26.05
N GLU A 259 17.78 42.19 24.78
CA GLU A 259 18.00 43.61 24.41
C GLU A 259 16.90 44.53 24.95
N THR A 260 15.64 44.09 24.91
CA THR A 260 14.52 44.89 25.44
C THR A 260 14.53 44.97 26.95
N VAL A 261 14.99 43.91 27.64
CA VAL A 261 15.15 43.91 29.11
C VAL A 261 16.24 44.89 29.52
N ASP A 262 17.36 44.90 28.80
CA ASP A 262 18.47 45.81 29.08
C ASP A 262 18.07 47.28 28.84
N GLN A 263 17.30 47.56 27.78
CA GLN A 263 16.73 48.88 27.51
C GLN A 263 15.77 49.34 28.61
N LEU A 264 14.84 48.48 29.04
CA LEU A 264 13.88 48.82 30.09
C LEU A 264 14.56 49.03 31.45
N ARG A 265 15.60 48.24 31.76
CA ARG A 265 16.41 48.46 32.97
C ARG A 265 17.21 49.76 32.91
N ALA A 266 17.73 50.12 31.74
CA ALA A 266 18.41 51.39 31.53
C ALA A 266 17.45 52.58 31.66
N GLN A 267 16.22 52.46 31.14
CA GLN A 267 15.17 53.46 31.25
C GLN A 267 14.67 53.63 32.70
N ASP A 268 14.52 52.54 33.46
CA ASP A 268 14.15 52.60 34.88
C ASP A 268 15.23 53.30 35.73
N ALA A 269 16.50 53.14 35.34
CA ALA A 269 17.63 53.75 36.03
C ALA A 269 17.78 55.27 35.75
N ASP A 270 17.28 55.76 34.61
CA ASP A 270 17.42 57.16 34.20
C ASP A 270 16.32 58.08 34.77
N GLU A 271 15.40 57.56 35.59
CA GLU A 271 14.26 58.25 36.25
C GLU A 271 13.35 59.11 35.35
N SER A 272 13.60 59.18 34.03
CA SER A 272 12.91 60.04 33.07
C SER A 272 11.51 59.53 32.69
N GLU A 273 11.31 58.22 32.72
CA GLU A 273 10.01 57.53 32.55
C GLU A 273 9.96 56.33 33.49
N ALA A 274 9.30 56.49 34.64
CA ALA A 274 9.15 55.40 35.60
C ALA A 274 8.25 54.30 35.04
N LEU A 275 8.74 53.05 34.99
CA LEU A 275 7.93 51.90 34.61
C LEU A 275 6.76 51.70 35.58
N SER A 276 5.65 51.16 35.08
CA SER A 276 4.51 50.82 35.92
C SER A 276 4.87 49.74 36.95
N PRO A 277 4.19 49.70 38.12
CA PRO A 277 4.44 48.68 39.14
C PRO A 277 4.28 47.24 38.63
N SER A 278 3.38 47.02 37.66
CA SER A 278 3.19 45.73 36.99
C SER A 278 4.36 45.33 36.11
N GLU A 279 4.95 46.28 35.37
CA GLU A 279 6.08 45.98 34.48
C GLU A 279 7.34 45.66 35.29
N ARG A 280 7.59 46.37 36.39
CA ARG A 280 8.69 46.04 37.32
C ARG A 280 8.52 44.65 37.94
N TYR A 281 7.30 44.29 38.35
CA TYR A 281 7.02 42.95 38.86
C TYR A 281 7.34 41.85 37.83
N ILE A 282 6.95 42.06 36.57
CA ILE A 282 7.24 41.12 35.49
C ILE A 282 8.75 41.04 35.23
N LEU A 283 9.43 42.18 35.18
CA LEU A 283 10.86 42.27 34.87
C LEU A 283 11.77 41.62 35.92
N ASP A 284 11.44 41.81 37.20
CA ASP A 284 12.30 41.39 38.32
C ASP A 284 11.99 39.98 38.82
N TRP A 285 10.72 39.57 38.81
CA TRP A 285 10.30 38.31 39.43
C TRP A 285 9.87 37.27 38.40
N VAL A 286 9.10 37.65 37.39
CA VAL A 286 8.47 36.68 36.48
C VAL A 286 9.40 36.31 35.31
N HIS A 287 10.03 37.29 34.67
CA HIS A 287 10.94 37.11 33.53
C HIS A 287 12.10 36.15 33.81
N PRO A 288 12.87 36.26 34.92
CA PRO A 288 13.98 35.32 35.16
C PRO A 288 13.52 33.87 35.36
N ASP A 289 12.37 33.66 36.02
CA ASP A 289 11.79 32.33 36.20
C ASP A 289 11.34 31.72 34.86
N ILE A 290 10.77 32.54 33.97
CA ILE A 290 10.38 32.12 32.62
C ILE A 290 11.60 31.77 31.78
N VAL A 291 12.67 32.58 31.83
CA VAL A 291 13.92 32.30 31.10
C VAL A 291 14.51 30.96 31.57
N LEU A 292 14.55 30.73 32.88
CA LEU A 292 15.03 29.46 33.44
C LEU A 292 14.17 28.28 32.97
N ALA A 293 12.83 28.40 33.08
CA ALA A 293 11.90 27.37 32.61
C ALA A 293 12.05 27.12 31.10
N ALA A 294 12.18 28.17 30.30
CA ALA A 294 12.35 28.10 28.86
C ALA A 294 13.65 27.37 28.49
N VAL A 295 14.77 27.67 29.15
CA VAL A 295 16.04 26.97 28.92
C VAL A 295 15.91 25.48 29.24
N ILE A 296 15.31 25.12 30.38
CA ILE A 296 15.09 23.71 30.76
C ILE A 296 14.25 23.00 29.70
N ILE A 297 13.13 23.61 29.29
CA ILE A 297 12.23 23.02 28.28
C ILE A 297 12.91 22.94 26.90
N CYS A 298 13.77 23.90 26.53
CA CYS A 298 14.58 23.82 25.30
C CYS A 298 15.53 22.62 25.30
N TRP A 299 16.19 22.33 26.44
CA TRP A 299 17.03 21.13 26.58
C TRP A 299 16.22 19.85 26.50
N VAL A 300 15.05 19.81 27.12
CA VAL A 300 14.11 18.67 27.01
C VAL A 300 13.68 18.49 25.55
N GLN A 301 13.32 19.58 24.86
CA GLN A 301 12.92 19.55 23.46
C GLN A 301 14.06 19.03 22.57
N LEU A 302 15.29 19.51 22.78
CA LEU A 302 16.45 19.03 22.05
C LEU A 302 16.66 17.53 22.25
N ALA A 303 16.56 17.03 23.49
CA ALA A 303 16.69 15.61 23.79
C ALA A 303 15.61 14.78 23.06
N LEU A 304 14.36 15.26 23.03
CA LEU A 304 13.28 14.61 22.30
C LEU A 304 13.48 14.64 20.78
N CYS A 305 13.96 15.74 20.22
CA CYS A 305 14.29 15.83 18.79
C CYS A 305 15.47 14.94 18.42
N CYS A 306 16.48 14.79 19.29
CA CYS A 306 17.56 13.82 19.09
C CYS A 306 17.04 12.38 19.12
N LEU A 307 16.15 12.06 20.05
CA LEU A 307 15.50 10.74 20.10
C LEU A 307 14.67 10.48 18.84
N ARG A 308 13.89 11.45 18.39
CA ARG A 308 13.12 11.39 17.14
C ARG A 308 14.03 11.17 15.93
N ALA A 309 15.11 11.93 15.80
CA ALA A 309 16.08 11.78 14.73
C ALA A 309 16.71 10.38 14.75
N PHE A 310 17.09 9.87 15.93
CA PHE A 310 17.60 8.51 16.09
C PHE A 310 16.58 7.46 15.63
N CYS A 311 15.31 7.57 16.05
CA CYS A 311 14.24 6.69 15.60
C CYS A 311 14.07 6.73 14.07
N PHE A 312 14.12 7.93 13.46
CA PHE A 312 14.02 8.12 12.02
C PHE A 312 15.17 7.45 11.26
N PHE A 313 16.42 7.70 11.69
CA PHE A 313 17.61 7.11 11.07
C PHE A 313 17.65 5.59 11.19
N TRP A 314 17.10 5.03 12.27
CA TRP A 314 17.10 3.59 12.46
C TRP A 314 15.94 2.89 11.75
N ALA A 315 14.73 3.45 11.80
CA ALA A 315 13.53 2.81 11.25
C ALA A 315 13.28 3.18 9.78
N GLN A 316 13.30 4.47 9.43
CA GLN A 316 12.78 4.97 8.16
C GLN A 316 13.87 5.17 7.10
N PHE A 317 15.07 5.60 7.50
CA PHE A 317 16.15 5.93 6.58
C PHE A 317 16.58 4.75 5.66
N PRO A 318 16.72 3.50 6.15
CA PRO A 318 17.09 2.37 5.28
C PRO A 318 16.04 2.08 4.20
N ILE A 319 14.76 2.29 4.50
CA ILE A 319 13.66 2.10 3.55
C ILE A 319 13.69 3.19 2.48
N ILE A 320 13.96 4.44 2.85
CA ILE A 320 14.10 5.54 1.89
C ILE A 320 15.30 5.28 0.96
N ALA A 321 16.40 4.76 1.51
CA ALA A 321 17.59 4.41 0.74
C ALA A 321 17.33 3.29 -0.28
N SER A 322 16.57 2.25 0.10
CA SER A 322 16.22 1.17 -0.83
C SER A 322 15.29 1.68 -1.95
N ARG A 323 14.32 2.54 -1.63
CA ARG A 323 13.40 3.14 -2.61
C ARG A 323 14.14 3.95 -3.69
N ILE A 324 14.99 4.89 -3.28
CA ILE A 324 15.71 5.75 -4.24
C ILE A 324 16.61 4.91 -5.15
N LYS A 325 17.20 3.84 -4.61
CA LYS A 325 18.01 2.92 -5.41
C LYS A 325 17.17 2.19 -6.46
N GLU A 326 15.98 1.71 -6.11
CA GLU A 326 15.10 1.01 -7.04
C GLU A 326 14.58 1.98 -8.13
N ASP A 327 14.19 3.20 -7.75
CA ASP A 327 13.73 4.21 -8.70
C ASP A 327 14.85 4.59 -9.71
N ASN A 328 16.11 4.67 -9.27
CA ASN A 328 17.25 4.88 -10.19
C ASN A 328 17.47 3.70 -11.15
N ARG A 329 17.24 2.48 -10.69
CA ARG A 329 17.39 1.28 -11.52
C ARG A 329 16.33 1.24 -12.63
N ILE A 330 15.12 1.68 -12.32
CA ILE A 330 14.03 1.82 -13.30
C ILE A 330 14.34 2.96 -14.27
N GLY A 331 14.85 4.10 -13.77
CA GLY A 331 15.25 5.22 -14.61
C GLY A 331 16.35 4.87 -15.62
N GLU A 332 17.35 4.07 -15.23
CA GLU A 332 18.39 3.58 -16.15
C GLU A 332 17.83 2.63 -17.22
N SER A 333 16.86 1.75 -16.88
CA SER A 333 16.25 0.85 -17.87
C SER A 333 15.36 1.57 -18.90
N ASP A 334 14.65 2.61 -18.47
CA ASP A 334 13.79 3.40 -19.37
C ASP A 334 14.63 4.29 -20.32
N ASP A 335 15.78 4.79 -19.84
CA ASP A 335 16.73 5.56 -20.67
C ASP A 335 17.47 4.66 -21.68
N ASP A 336 17.80 3.41 -21.31
CA ASP A 336 18.38 2.41 -22.22
C ASP A 336 17.38 1.96 -23.32
N GLU A 337 16.08 1.81 -22.98
CA GLU A 337 15.02 1.56 -23.98
C GLU A 337 14.77 2.79 -24.88
N ALA A 338 14.98 4.01 -24.38
CA ALA A 338 14.87 5.23 -25.17
C ALA A 338 16.06 5.44 -26.13
N GLU A 339 17.26 4.92 -25.82
CA GLU A 339 18.41 4.93 -26.74
C GLU A 339 18.35 3.84 -27.81
N ASP A 340 17.74 2.67 -27.54
CA ASP A 340 17.59 1.59 -28.54
C ASP A 340 16.37 1.77 -29.48
N GLY A 341 15.55 2.80 -29.24
CA GLY A 341 14.44 3.24 -30.11
C GLY A 341 14.86 3.81 -31.47
N ARG A 342 16.14 3.74 -31.85
CA ARG A 342 16.65 4.12 -33.18
C ARG A 342 17.54 3.05 -33.83
N THR A 343 17.17 1.77 -33.78
CA THR A 343 17.37 0.83 -34.93
C THR A 343 16.80 -0.55 -34.61
N ALA A 344 15.70 -0.93 -35.29
CA ALA A 344 15.17 -2.31 -35.46
C ALA A 344 14.82 -3.07 -34.16
N VAL A 345 13.62 -3.62 -33.96
CA VAL A 345 13.06 -4.75 -34.72
C VAL A 345 11.53 -4.70 -34.59
N GLY A 346 10.87 -4.35 -35.70
CA GLY A 346 9.47 -4.66 -35.94
C GLY A 346 9.41 -5.64 -37.10
N ALA A 347 8.62 -6.71 -36.92
CA ALA A 347 8.31 -7.78 -37.87
C ALA A 347 9.40 -8.84 -38.07
N GLU A 348 9.28 -9.95 -37.32
CA GLU A 348 9.36 -11.34 -37.82
C GLU A 348 9.27 -12.33 -36.64
N MET A 349 8.05 -12.66 -36.18
CA MET A 349 7.74 -13.95 -35.56
C MET A 349 6.22 -14.14 -35.40
N ARG A 350 5.49 -14.14 -36.52
CA ARG A 350 4.13 -14.69 -36.58
C ARG A 350 3.86 -15.11 -38.02
N ASP A 351 4.17 -16.37 -38.29
CA ASP A 351 3.56 -17.26 -39.27
C ASP A 351 4.55 -18.38 -39.56
N ASN A 352 4.29 -19.56 -38.99
CA ASN A 352 4.73 -20.87 -39.50
C ASN A 352 4.09 -21.99 -38.67
N LEU A 353 2.80 -22.20 -38.90
CA LEU A 353 2.12 -23.48 -38.76
C LEU A 353 1.19 -23.60 -39.96
N GLU A 354 1.75 -23.99 -41.10
CA GLU A 354 1.07 -24.69 -42.20
C GLU A 354 2.04 -24.81 -43.39
N ASN A 355 2.52 -26.04 -43.63
CA ASN A 355 2.72 -26.69 -44.93
C ASN A 355 3.87 -27.71 -44.85
N ASP A 356 3.50 -28.93 -44.49
CA ASP A 356 4.16 -30.13 -44.99
C ASP A 356 3.73 -30.31 -46.46
N ASP A 357 4.64 -30.15 -47.42
CA ASP A 357 4.75 -31.11 -48.54
C ASP A 357 6.00 -30.89 -49.43
N ALA A 358 6.61 -32.03 -49.76
CA ALA A 358 7.37 -32.37 -50.98
C ALA A 358 8.79 -31.81 -51.29
N GLY A 359 9.72 -32.78 -51.40
CA GLY A 359 10.71 -32.93 -52.49
C GLY A 359 12.09 -32.31 -52.26
N GLU A 360 13.15 -33.11 -52.07
CA GLU A 360 14.11 -33.57 -53.12
C GLU A 360 14.93 -32.39 -53.69
N GLU A 361 16.26 -32.34 -53.75
CA GLU A 361 17.35 -33.33 -53.80
C GLU A 361 18.70 -32.56 -53.63
N ASP A 362 19.78 -33.32 -53.44
CA ASP A 362 21.21 -33.01 -53.68
C ASP A 362 22.10 -32.33 -52.59
N ASP A 363 22.81 -33.23 -51.89
CA ASP A 363 24.16 -33.13 -51.29
C ASP A 363 25.26 -33.22 -52.40
N PRO A 364 26.61 -33.09 -52.18
CA PRO A 364 27.37 -32.99 -50.92
C PRO A 364 28.60 -32.04 -50.96
N GLU A 365 29.47 -32.19 -49.94
CA GLU A 365 30.89 -31.76 -49.78
C GLU A 365 31.11 -30.52 -48.90
N GLU A 366 31.96 -30.47 -47.87
CA GLU A 366 32.88 -31.44 -47.23
C GLU A 366 33.35 -30.84 -45.87
N GLU A 367 33.73 -31.72 -44.94
CA GLU A 367 34.68 -31.60 -43.81
C GLU A 367 34.68 -30.34 -42.89
N GLY A 368 34.65 -30.42 -41.56
CA GLY A 368 34.92 -31.51 -40.64
C GLY A 368 35.17 -30.97 -39.20
N ALA A 369 35.20 -31.90 -38.25
CA ALA A 369 35.71 -31.77 -36.87
C ALA A 369 34.80 -31.09 -35.79
N GLY A 370 33.89 -31.88 -35.21
CA GLY A 370 34.13 -32.55 -33.92
C GLY A 370 34.36 -31.73 -32.62
N LEU A 371 33.41 -31.93 -31.70
CA LEU A 371 33.56 -32.07 -30.23
C LEU A 371 33.77 -30.82 -29.34
N GLY A 372 32.77 -30.60 -28.47
CA GLY A 372 32.97 -30.85 -27.04
C GLY A 372 33.17 -29.64 -26.11
N ALA A 373 32.06 -29.25 -25.47
CA ALA A 373 31.90 -28.74 -24.10
C ALA A 373 33.14 -28.26 -23.31
N ARG A 374 33.04 -27.06 -22.69
CA ARG A 374 33.19 -26.80 -21.23
C ARG A 374 33.21 -25.29 -20.96
N TYR A 375 32.17 -24.75 -20.31
CA TYR A 375 32.23 -23.41 -19.71
C TYR A 375 33.04 -23.48 -18.41
N GLN A 376 34.04 -22.62 -18.32
CA GLN A 376 35.12 -22.64 -17.34
C GLN A 376 34.84 -21.60 -16.24
N PHE A 377 34.79 -22.07 -15.00
CA PHE A 377 34.82 -21.27 -13.78
C PHE A 377 36.23 -20.68 -13.61
N GLN A 378 36.36 -19.38 -13.35
CA GLN A 378 37.61 -18.77 -12.89
C GLN A 378 37.42 -18.30 -11.44
N ALA A 379 38.28 -18.84 -10.58
CA ALA A 379 38.51 -18.40 -9.22
C ALA A 379 39.77 -17.54 -9.20
N GLU A 380 39.78 -16.49 -8.35
CA GLU A 380 41.00 -15.79 -7.92
C GLU A 380 41.01 -15.69 -6.38
N GLU A 381 42.12 -16.19 -5.81
CA GLU A 381 42.67 -16.04 -4.44
C GLU A 381 43.21 -14.59 -4.25
N GLU A 382 43.59 -14.01 -3.10
CA GLU A 382 43.67 -14.23 -1.64
C GLU A 382 44.09 -12.85 -1.05
N GLY A 383 43.85 -12.53 0.23
CA GLY A 383 44.50 -11.37 0.86
C GLY A 383 43.90 -10.81 2.15
N GLU A 384 44.36 -11.36 3.28
CA GLU A 384 44.22 -11.01 4.70
C GLU A 384 43.99 -9.54 5.13
N HIS A 385 42.95 -9.32 5.95
CA HIS A 385 43.04 -8.70 7.28
C HIS A 385 41.76 -9.01 8.07
N GLU A 386 41.83 -9.97 8.98
CA GLU A 386 40.72 -10.33 9.87
C GLU A 386 40.54 -9.29 10.98
N ASP A 387 39.39 -8.61 11.00
CA ASP A 387 38.91 -7.91 12.18
C ASP A 387 38.00 -8.83 13.01
N VAL A 388 38.39 -9.00 14.27
CA VAL A 388 37.79 -9.84 15.32
C VAL A 388 36.28 -9.58 15.54
N PHE A 389 35.75 -8.47 15.00
CA PHE A 389 34.33 -8.11 15.01
C PHE A 389 33.48 -8.92 14.00
N ALA A 390 34.05 -9.38 12.88
CA ALA A 390 33.35 -10.15 11.84
C ALA A 390 32.96 -11.56 12.33
N ARG A 391 33.79 -12.18 13.18
CA ARG A 391 33.51 -13.52 13.76
C ARG A 391 32.40 -13.50 14.83
N LEU A 392 32.11 -12.36 15.44
CA LEU A 392 30.99 -12.17 16.37
C LEU A 392 29.65 -11.90 15.67
N VAL A 393 29.68 -11.39 14.43
CA VAL A 393 28.50 -11.06 13.62
C VAL A 393 28.11 -12.21 12.66
N ALA A 394 29.04 -13.09 12.30
CA ALA A 394 28.82 -14.22 11.37
C ALA A 394 28.04 -15.43 11.91
N LYS A 395 27.44 -15.36 13.11
CA LYS A 395 26.67 -16.47 13.73
C LYS A 395 25.18 -16.16 13.92
N GLY A 396 24.58 -15.40 13.00
CA GLY A 396 23.12 -15.24 12.87
C GLY A 396 22.59 -15.95 11.63
N PRO A 397 21.45 -16.65 11.68
CA PRO A 397 20.91 -17.39 10.55
C PRO A 397 20.09 -16.45 9.65
N ILE A 398 20.74 -15.71 8.75
CA ILE A 398 20.06 -14.90 7.71
C ILE A 398 20.92 -14.95 6.44
N ALA A 399 20.67 -15.94 5.58
CA ALA A 399 21.39 -16.12 4.32
C ALA A 399 20.68 -15.52 3.09
N ASN A 400 19.43 -15.03 3.20
CA ASN A 400 18.61 -14.77 2.00
C ASN A 400 17.79 -13.45 1.97
N VAL A 401 18.01 -12.50 2.88
CA VAL A 401 17.51 -11.13 2.68
C VAL A 401 18.69 -10.28 2.21
N PRO A 402 18.63 -9.61 1.05
CA PRO A 402 19.76 -8.88 0.52
C PRO A 402 20.13 -7.77 1.50
N ASP A 403 21.26 -7.96 2.14
CA ASP A 403 21.87 -7.02 3.05
C ASP A 403 22.14 -5.71 2.28
N ILE A 404 21.28 -4.72 2.54
CA ILE A 404 21.38 -3.36 2.00
C ILE A 404 22.77 -2.78 2.32
N ARG A 405 23.41 -3.22 3.42
CA ARG A 405 24.74 -2.75 3.85
C ARG A 405 25.88 -3.38 3.05
N THR A 406 25.88 -4.69 2.77
CA THR A 406 26.88 -5.30 1.87
C THR A 406 26.66 -4.89 0.40
N LYS A 407 25.42 -4.70 -0.05
CA LYS A 407 25.13 -4.14 -1.39
C LYS A 407 25.51 -2.66 -1.53
N LEU A 408 25.53 -1.87 -0.44
CA LEU A 408 26.06 -0.49 -0.46
C LEU A 408 27.58 -0.46 -0.51
N GLN A 409 28.26 -1.43 0.12
CA GLN A 409 29.72 -1.49 0.19
C GLN A 409 30.37 -1.93 -1.13
N GLY A 410 29.66 -2.68 -1.98
CA GLY A 410 30.12 -3.09 -3.31
C GLY A 410 29.96 -2.06 -4.44
N MET A 411 29.41 -0.87 -4.17
CA MET A 411 29.16 0.16 -5.20
C MET A 411 30.40 1.04 -5.47
N PRO A 412 30.66 1.41 -6.74
CA PRO A 412 31.71 2.38 -7.08
C PRO A 412 31.47 3.70 -6.33
N SER A 413 32.56 4.40 -5.98
CA SER A 413 32.52 5.61 -5.15
C SER A 413 31.61 6.72 -5.72
N MET A 414 31.50 6.82 -7.05
CA MET A 414 30.64 7.80 -7.73
C MET A 414 29.15 7.49 -7.58
N ALA A 415 28.72 6.22 -7.71
CA ALA A 415 27.33 5.83 -7.55
C ALA A 415 26.84 6.04 -6.10
N ARG A 416 27.71 5.79 -5.11
CA ARG A 416 27.43 6.09 -3.70
C ARG A 416 27.26 7.59 -3.45
N LEU A 417 28.10 8.41 -4.06
CA LEU A 417 28.01 9.86 -3.91
C LEU A 417 26.71 10.41 -4.54
N GLN A 418 26.33 9.92 -5.72
CA GLN A 418 25.05 10.26 -6.36
C GLN A 418 23.85 9.84 -5.50
N LEU A 419 23.87 8.62 -4.95
CA LEU A 419 22.84 8.15 -4.03
C LEU A 419 22.71 9.06 -2.80
N TYR A 420 23.82 9.42 -2.17
CA TYR A 420 23.79 10.36 -1.03
C TYR A 420 23.28 11.74 -1.41
N PHE A 421 23.63 12.27 -2.59
CA PHE A 421 23.09 13.55 -3.07
C PHE A 421 21.59 13.49 -3.32
N GLN A 422 21.07 12.40 -3.89
CA GLN A 422 19.64 12.22 -4.09
C GLN A 422 18.90 12.03 -2.76
N MET A 423 19.47 11.27 -1.83
CA MET A 423 18.94 11.13 -0.47
C MET A 423 18.86 12.49 0.23
N ALA A 424 19.90 13.31 0.16
CA ALA A 424 19.91 14.64 0.76
C ALA A 424 18.82 15.58 0.20
N LYS A 425 18.34 15.33 -1.04
CA LYS A 425 17.24 16.08 -1.66
C LYS A 425 15.85 15.55 -1.29
N HIS A 426 15.76 14.39 -0.63
CA HIS A 426 14.48 13.77 -0.31
C HIS A 426 13.70 14.64 0.72
N PRO A 427 12.44 15.03 0.44
CA PRO A 427 11.69 16.00 1.27
C PRO A 427 11.59 15.61 2.75
N TRP A 428 11.42 14.31 3.04
CA TRP A 428 11.33 13.81 4.41
C TRP A 428 12.64 13.94 5.18
N ILE A 429 13.79 13.78 4.52
CA ILE A 429 15.11 13.91 5.17
C ILE A 429 15.39 15.39 5.46
N ILE A 430 15.07 16.26 4.51
CA ILE A 430 15.16 17.71 4.69
C ILE A 430 14.28 18.17 5.86
N TYR A 431 13.05 17.66 5.93
CA TYR A 431 12.11 17.95 7.00
C TYR A 431 12.67 17.56 8.38
N GLU A 432 13.12 16.32 8.57
CA GLU A 432 13.70 15.87 9.84
C GLU A 432 15.02 16.59 10.18
N PHE A 433 15.80 16.96 9.16
CA PHE A 433 17.01 17.77 9.36
C PHE A 433 16.68 19.14 9.98
N PHE A 434 15.70 19.87 9.44
CA PHE A 434 15.30 21.16 10.03
C PHE A 434 14.70 20.98 11.43
N PHE A 435 13.94 19.91 11.66
CA PHE A 435 13.40 19.59 12.99
C PHE A 435 14.48 19.35 14.07
N LEU A 436 15.67 18.91 13.66
CA LEU A 436 16.83 18.80 14.55
C LEU A 436 17.65 20.11 14.61
N LEU A 437 17.80 20.81 13.48
CA LEU A 437 18.59 22.04 13.38
C LEU A 437 18.04 23.16 14.27
N PHE A 438 16.73 23.42 14.24
CA PHE A 438 16.13 24.54 14.97
C PHE A 438 16.27 24.42 16.51
N PRO A 439 16.02 23.25 17.14
CA PRO A 439 16.31 23.05 18.56
C PRO A 439 17.80 23.15 18.92
N VAL A 440 18.71 22.68 18.05
CA VAL A 440 20.15 22.83 18.25
C VAL A 440 20.54 24.31 18.24
N LEU A 441 20.01 25.09 17.28
CA LEU A 441 20.22 26.53 17.22
C LEU A 441 19.57 27.27 18.40
N ALA A 442 18.40 26.81 18.87
CA ALA A 442 17.72 27.40 20.03
C ALA A 442 18.58 27.30 21.30
N VAL A 443 19.20 26.14 21.55
CA VAL A 443 20.11 25.95 22.68
C VAL A 443 21.45 26.66 22.45
N GLY A 444 22.03 26.54 21.24
CA GLY A 444 23.33 27.13 20.92
C GLY A 444 23.35 28.66 20.93
N LEU A 445 22.27 29.30 20.49
CA LEU A 445 22.10 30.76 20.51
C LEU A 445 21.37 31.25 21.77
N SER A 446 20.99 30.35 22.68
CA SER A 446 20.18 30.65 23.87
C SER A 446 18.90 31.44 23.55
N ASN A 447 18.27 31.14 22.41
CA ASN A 447 17.06 31.80 21.94
C ASN A 447 15.88 30.80 21.87
N PRO A 448 14.98 30.79 22.88
CA PRO A 448 13.85 29.86 22.95
C PRO A 448 12.85 29.99 21.80
N LEU A 449 12.79 31.14 21.11
CA LEU A 449 11.82 31.40 20.05
C LEU A 449 12.03 30.47 18.84
N LEU A 450 13.26 30.00 18.60
CA LEU A 450 13.57 29.10 17.48
C LEU A 450 12.88 27.73 17.59
N VAL A 451 12.43 27.33 18.79
CA VAL A 451 11.66 26.10 18.99
C VAL A 451 10.28 26.16 18.31
N SER A 452 9.79 27.35 17.91
CA SER A 452 8.52 27.52 17.20
C SER A 452 8.41 26.65 15.95
N PHE A 453 9.53 26.33 15.30
CA PHE A 453 9.52 25.46 14.12
C PHE A 453 8.93 24.07 14.40
N ALA A 454 9.08 23.55 15.62
CA ALA A 454 8.51 22.26 16.01
C ALA A 454 6.97 22.24 15.98
N LEU A 455 6.30 23.41 15.98
CA LEU A 455 4.85 23.50 15.82
C LEU A 455 4.37 23.16 14.41
N PHE A 456 5.24 23.26 13.38
CA PHE A 456 4.88 22.86 12.02
C PHE A 456 4.55 21.36 11.89
N GLU A 457 4.84 20.55 12.92
CA GLU A 457 4.41 19.15 12.97
C GLU A 457 2.90 19.00 12.83
N ILE A 458 2.12 20.01 13.22
CA ILE A 458 0.66 20.05 13.05
C ILE A 458 0.26 19.82 11.58
N CYS A 459 1.06 20.28 10.62
CA CYS A 459 0.80 20.10 9.20
C CYS A 459 0.79 18.62 8.77
N SER A 460 1.49 17.75 9.49
CA SER A 460 1.57 16.32 9.16
C SER A 460 0.37 15.50 9.66
N TRP A 461 -0.57 16.08 10.41
CA TRP A 461 -1.74 15.37 10.93
C TRP A 461 -2.77 15.06 9.84
N ARG A 462 -3.53 13.97 10.02
CA ARG A 462 -4.55 13.54 9.03
C ARG A 462 -5.56 14.65 8.69
N GLY A 463 -6.01 15.43 9.67
CA GLY A 463 -7.00 16.50 9.45
C GLY A 463 -6.45 17.72 8.70
N SER A 464 -5.17 18.06 8.86
CA SER A 464 -4.55 19.21 8.19
C SER A 464 -4.03 18.87 6.79
N ARG A 465 -3.68 17.61 6.53
CA ARG A 465 -3.18 17.16 5.23
C ARG A 465 -4.13 17.53 4.09
N THR A 466 -5.44 17.34 4.27
CA THR A 466 -6.44 17.71 3.26
C THR A 466 -6.33 19.19 2.83
N VAL A 467 -6.04 20.10 3.77
CA VAL A 467 -5.88 21.54 3.46
C VAL A 467 -4.59 21.78 2.69
N ILE A 468 -3.50 21.10 3.06
CA ILE A 468 -2.20 21.23 2.40
C ILE A 468 -2.26 20.64 0.99
N ASP A 469 -2.89 19.48 0.84
CA ASP A 469 -3.06 18.79 -0.44
C ASP A 469 -3.91 19.63 -1.39
N ALA A 470 -4.94 20.33 -0.89
CA ALA A 470 -5.73 21.26 -1.70
C ALA A 470 -4.90 22.41 -2.27
N VAL A 471 -4.03 23.00 -1.46
CA VAL A 471 -3.12 24.06 -1.93
C VAL A 471 -2.08 23.51 -2.90
N ARG A 472 -1.58 22.29 -2.66
CA ARG A 472 -0.56 21.64 -3.50
C ARG A 472 -1.11 21.25 -4.88
N PHE A 473 -2.33 20.72 -4.94
CA PHE A 473 -2.96 20.19 -6.15
C PHE A 473 -2.97 21.21 -7.31
N ASN A 474 -3.30 22.47 -7.01
CA ASN A 474 -3.34 23.56 -8.00
C ASN A 474 -2.27 24.64 -7.77
N PHE A 475 -1.17 24.32 -7.07
CA PHE A 475 -0.14 25.31 -6.72
C PHE A 475 0.43 26.06 -7.93
N VAL A 476 0.65 25.36 -9.04
CA VAL A 476 1.15 25.95 -10.29
C VAL A 476 0.13 26.95 -10.85
N LYS A 477 -1.15 26.58 -10.92
CA LYS A 477 -2.22 27.46 -11.40
C LYS A 477 -2.35 28.69 -10.51
N MET A 478 -2.34 28.51 -9.18
CA MET A 478 -2.41 29.60 -8.21
C MET A 478 -1.22 30.56 -8.35
N THR A 479 -0.01 30.04 -8.54
CA THR A 479 1.21 30.84 -8.74
C THR A 479 1.16 31.62 -10.06
N GLN A 480 0.67 31.00 -11.15
CA GLN A 480 0.48 31.67 -12.43
C GLN A 480 -0.54 32.82 -12.34
N THR A 481 -1.65 32.60 -11.63
CA THR A 481 -2.65 33.65 -11.39
C THR A 481 -2.10 34.78 -10.53
N LEU A 482 -1.32 34.47 -9.49
CA LEU A 482 -0.64 35.48 -8.67
C LEU A 482 0.35 36.31 -9.51
N LEU A 483 1.14 35.66 -10.36
CA LEU A 483 2.08 36.33 -11.26
C LEU A 483 1.36 37.24 -12.26
N LEU A 484 0.24 36.78 -12.84
CA LEU A 484 -0.60 37.60 -13.70
C LEU A 484 -1.16 38.81 -12.95
N GLY A 485 -1.65 38.60 -11.72
CA GLY A 485 -2.13 39.68 -10.85
C GLY A 485 -1.05 40.72 -10.55
N LEU A 486 0.17 40.28 -10.23
CA LEU A 486 1.32 41.15 -9.99
C LEU A 486 1.71 41.93 -11.26
N LEU A 487 1.70 41.30 -12.43
CA LEU A 487 1.98 41.97 -13.71
C LEU A 487 0.95 43.06 -14.01
N VAL A 488 -0.34 42.76 -13.87
CA VAL A 488 -1.43 43.73 -14.09
C VAL A 488 -1.33 44.88 -13.07
N MET A 489 -1.00 44.57 -11.82
CA MET A 489 -0.75 45.58 -10.77
C MET A 489 0.46 46.45 -11.10
N TYR A 490 1.53 45.87 -11.62
CA TYR A 490 2.72 46.62 -12.02
C TYR A 490 2.42 47.60 -13.17
N ILE A 491 1.65 47.16 -14.18
CA ILE A 491 1.20 48.04 -15.27
C ILE A 491 0.33 49.16 -14.71
N TRP A 492 -0.58 48.85 -13.80
CA TRP A 492 -1.42 49.84 -13.11
C TRP A 492 -0.60 50.86 -12.33
N MET A 493 0.43 50.40 -11.62
CA MET A 493 1.38 51.24 -10.90
C MET A 493 2.14 52.17 -11.86
N ILE A 494 2.58 51.71 -13.04
CA ILE A 494 3.23 52.59 -14.02
C ILE A 494 2.28 53.72 -14.45
N ILE A 495 1.00 53.41 -14.68
CA ILE A 495 -0.01 54.43 -15.02
C ILE A 495 -0.17 55.43 -13.88
N GLY A 496 -0.25 54.97 -12.64
CA GLY A 496 -0.31 55.82 -11.45
C GLY A 496 0.94 56.70 -11.29
N PHE A 497 2.14 56.12 -11.47
CA PHE A 497 3.41 56.84 -11.40
C PHE A 497 3.55 57.89 -12.51
N ALA A 498 3.04 57.64 -13.71
CA ALA A 498 3.12 58.58 -14.83
C ALA A 498 2.09 59.72 -14.72
N SER A 499 0.87 59.44 -14.24
CA SER A 499 -0.27 60.38 -14.26
C SER A 499 -0.55 61.09 -12.93
N LEU A 500 -0.26 60.44 -11.81
CA LEU A 500 -0.64 60.86 -10.44
C LEU A 500 0.57 61.05 -9.53
N ARG A 501 1.78 61.24 -10.07
CA ARG A 501 3.02 61.37 -9.28
C ARG A 501 2.95 62.44 -8.19
N GLN A 502 2.28 63.56 -8.46
CA GLN A 502 2.17 64.70 -7.55
C GLN A 502 1.19 64.48 -6.40
N GLU A 503 0.33 63.46 -6.51
CA GLU A 503 -0.70 63.12 -5.52
C GLU A 503 -0.24 62.02 -4.55
N HIS A 504 0.96 61.45 -4.76
CA HIS A 504 1.52 60.45 -3.85
C HIS A 504 2.18 61.13 -2.67
N GLN A 505 2.02 60.53 -1.49
CA GLN A 505 2.67 61.01 -0.28
C GLN A 505 4.20 61.01 -0.44
N ASP A 506 4.85 62.09 0.03
CA ASP A 506 6.26 62.45 -0.24
C ASP A 506 7.31 61.36 0.09
N ASP A 507 6.97 60.38 0.93
CA ASP A 507 7.87 59.30 1.37
C ASP A 507 7.55 57.92 0.76
N SER A 508 6.34 57.72 0.21
CA SER A 508 5.87 56.39 -0.19
C SER A 508 6.26 56.02 -1.64
N CYS A 509 6.44 57.00 -2.52
CA CYS A 509 6.60 56.76 -3.96
C CYS A 509 7.61 57.72 -4.63
N ARG A 510 8.90 57.61 -4.25
CA ARG A 510 9.99 58.44 -4.82
C ARG A 510 10.61 57.86 -6.10
N ASN A 511 10.75 56.55 -6.18
CA ASN A 511 11.30 55.83 -7.32
C ASN A 511 10.44 54.59 -7.67
N LEU A 512 10.66 53.98 -8.84
CA LEU A 512 9.85 52.84 -9.29
C LEU A 512 9.84 51.68 -8.29
N PHE A 513 10.96 51.41 -7.62
CA PHE A 513 11.07 50.32 -6.66
C PHE A 513 10.27 50.59 -5.38
N SER A 514 10.36 51.80 -4.82
CA SER A 514 9.58 52.19 -3.65
C SER A 514 8.08 52.21 -3.96
N CYS A 515 7.69 52.76 -5.13
CA CYS A 515 6.30 52.75 -5.57
C CYS A 515 5.77 51.34 -5.77
N PHE A 516 6.56 50.44 -6.38
CA PHE A 516 6.17 49.04 -6.58
C PHE A 516 5.93 48.33 -5.25
N LEU A 517 6.86 48.43 -4.31
CA LEU A 517 6.69 47.83 -2.98
C LEU A 517 5.51 48.43 -2.23
N ALA A 518 5.29 49.74 -2.33
CA ALA A 518 4.20 50.42 -1.66
C ALA A 518 2.82 50.01 -2.22
N TYR A 519 2.66 49.98 -3.55
CA TYR A 519 1.46 49.48 -4.23
C TYR A 519 1.19 48.00 -3.90
N MET A 520 2.23 47.17 -3.96
CA MET A 520 2.11 45.73 -3.63
C MET A 520 1.70 45.54 -2.16
N TYR A 521 2.32 46.27 -1.24
CA TYR A 521 2.01 46.20 0.19
C TYR A 521 0.56 46.64 0.48
N SER A 522 0.08 47.69 -0.19
CA SER A 522 -1.31 48.13 -0.01
C SER A 522 -2.33 47.17 -0.65
N ALA A 523 -2.01 46.62 -1.84
CA ALA A 523 -2.85 45.63 -2.50
C ALA A 523 -3.02 44.35 -1.68
N ILE A 524 -1.94 43.85 -1.06
CA ILE A 524 -1.98 42.64 -0.21
C ILE A 524 -2.79 42.88 1.08
N ARG A 525 -2.70 44.07 1.68
CA ARG A 525 -3.48 44.41 2.89
C ARG A 525 -4.96 44.67 2.62
N GLY A 526 -5.32 44.93 1.36
CA GLY A 526 -6.69 45.29 1.00
C GLY A 526 -7.08 46.72 1.39
N ASP A 527 -6.12 47.56 1.80
CA ASP A 527 -6.35 48.95 2.24
C ASP A 527 -6.65 49.92 1.06
N GLY A 528 -6.56 49.43 -0.18
CA GLY A 528 -6.73 50.24 -1.38
C GLY A 528 -5.56 51.20 -1.60
N ILE A 529 -5.56 51.93 -2.73
CA ILE A 529 -4.45 52.82 -3.08
C ILE A 529 -4.53 54.20 -2.40
N MET A 530 -5.67 54.51 -1.78
CA MET A 530 -5.93 55.79 -1.13
C MET A 530 -4.92 56.10 -0.02
N THR A 531 -4.42 55.09 0.70
CA THR A 531 -3.43 55.25 1.78
C THR A 531 -2.05 55.67 1.31
N LEU A 532 -1.78 55.59 0.00
CA LEU A 532 -0.53 55.97 -0.63
C LEU A 532 -0.58 57.37 -1.26
N MET A 533 -1.76 57.97 -1.28
CA MET A 533 -2.03 59.27 -1.89
C MET A 533 -2.46 60.28 -0.81
N ASP A 534 -2.19 61.56 -1.04
CA ASP A 534 -2.52 62.65 -0.10
C ASP A 534 -4.02 62.83 0.10
N ASP A 535 -4.52 63.29 1.25
CA ASP A 535 -5.98 63.40 1.46
C ASP A 535 -6.76 64.14 0.35
N ILE A 536 -7.84 63.52 -0.14
CA ILE A 536 -8.70 64.13 -1.16
C ILE A 536 -9.42 65.34 -0.57
N ARG A 537 -9.19 66.52 -1.14
CA ARG A 537 -9.99 67.72 -0.84
C ARG A 537 -11.31 67.65 -1.60
N VAL A 538 -12.39 67.36 -0.89
CA VAL A 538 -13.74 67.26 -1.48
C VAL A 538 -14.18 68.65 -1.98
N PRO A 539 -14.52 68.82 -3.27
CA PRO A 539 -15.00 70.09 -3.79
C PRO A 539 -16.40 70.41 -3.22
N ASN A 540 -16.67 71.68 -2.92
CA ASN A 540 -17.92 72.11 -2.29
C ASN A 540 -19.12 72.15 -3.26
N ASN A 541 -18.85 72.22 -4.57
CA ASN A 541 -19.88 72.26 -5.61
C ASN A 541 -19.36 71.59 -6.90
N VAL A 542 -20.27 71.30 -7.83
CA VAL A 542 -19.94 70.62 -9.09
C VAL A 542 -19.03 71.46 -10.00
N ILE A 543 -19.06 72.78 -9.88
CA ILE A 543 -18.25 73.69 -10.73
C ILE A 543 -16.80 73.69 -10.23
N ASP A 544 -16.56 73.75 -8.91
CA ASP A 544 -15.26 73.63 -8.25
C ASP A 544 -14.61 72.27 -8.54
N ALA A 545 -15.41 71.21 -8.68
CA ALA A 545 -14.94 69.88 -9.07
C ALA A 545 -14.36 69.85 -10.50
N PHE A 546 -14.91 70.65 -11.43
CA PHE A 546 -14.47 70.71 -12.82
C PHE A 546 -13.40 71.80 -13.08
N GLU A 547 -13.46 72.95 -12.39
CA GLU A 547 -12.54 74.09 -12.61
C GLU A 547 -11.22 73.98 -11.82
N GLY A 548 -11.25 73.45 -10.59
CA GLY A 548 -10.07 73.35 -9.73
C GLY A 548 -9.38 71.98 -9.72
N GLY A 549 -10.01 70.94 -10.28
CA GLY A 549 -9.73 69.55 -9.90
C GLY A 549 -9.66 68.54 -11.04
N ARG A 550 -8.94 68.82 -12.14
CA ARG A 550 -8.72 67.83 -13.23
C ARG A 550 -8.12 66.50 -12.72
N PHE A 551 -7.42 66.54 -11.58
CA PHE A 551 -6.85 65.36 -10.93
C PHE A 551 -7.82 64.65 -9.98
N VAL A 552 -8.85 65.31 -9.45
CA VAL A 552 -9.77 64.71 -8.45
C VAL A 552 -10.65 63.64 -9.08
N LEU A 553 -11.29 63.91 -10.22
CA LEU A 553 -12.12 62.90 -10.90
C LEU A 553 -11.28 61.73 -11.42
N LEU A 554 -10.11 62.02 -12.01
CA LEU A 554 -9.17 61.01 -12.50
C LEU A 554 -8.67 60.12 -11.37
N ARG A 555 -8.37 60.72 -10.21
CA ARG A 555 -7.97 60.03 -8.99
C ARG A 555 -9.09 59.16 -8.41
N VAL A 556 -10.30 59.68 -8.27
CA VAL A 556 -11.45 58.89 -7.78
C VAL A 556 -11.71 57.68 -8.68
N ILE A 557 -11.65 57.86 -10.00
CA ILE A 557 -11.79 56.76 -10.95
C ILE A 557 -10.65 55.76 -10.77
N PHE A 558 -9.40 56.23 -10.63
CA PHE A 558 -8.23 55.39 -10.41
C PHE A 558 -8.35 54.56 -9.12
N ASP A 559 -8.81 55.16 -8.02
CA ASP A 559 -8.99 54.48 -6.74
C ASP A 559 -10.11 53.42 -6.79
N ILE A 560 -11.25 53.76 -7.40
CA ILE A 560 -12.38 52.83 -7.57
C ILE A 560 -12.00 51.65 -8.46
N THR A 561 -11.34 51.92 -9.59
CA THR A 561 -10.92 50.87 -10.52
C THR A 561 -9.84 49.98 -9.92
N HIS A 562 -8.90 50.54 -9.17
CA HIS A 562 -7.93 49.75 -8.39
C HIS A 562 -8.64 48.83 -7.39
N PHE A 563 -9.56 49.37 -6.59
CA PHE A 563 -10.32 48.59 -5.61
C PHE A 563 -11.11 47.46 -6.27
N PHE A 564 -11.82 47.75 -7.36
CA PHE A 564 -12.62 46.75 -8.06
C PHE A 564 -11.76 45.64 -8.70
N ILE A 565 -10.68 46.01 -9.38
CA ILE A 565 -9.84 45.05 -10.13
C ILE A 565 -8.96 44.23 -9.17
N PHE A 566 -8.23 44.86 -8.25
CA PHE A 566 -7.20 44.17 -7.46
C PHE A 566 -7.68 43.67 -6.11
N ILE A 567 -8.73 44.26 -5.53
CA ILE A 567 -9.25 43.80 -4.25
C ILE A 567 -10.46 42.89 -4.50
N LEU A 568 -11.48 43.33 -5.25
CA LEU A 568 -12.66 42.49 -5.45
C LEU A 568 -12.40 41.34 -6.43
N ILE A 569 -11.92 41.61 -7.65
CA ILE A 569 -11.75 40.56 -8.66
C ILE A 569 -10.59 39.62 -8.32
N LEU A 570 -9.38 40.14 -8.04
CA LEU A 570 -8.20 39.28 -7.83
C LEU A 570 -8.35 38.37 -6.59
N ILE A 571 -8.86 38.88 -5.47
CA ILE A 571 -9.14 38.05 -4.28
C ILE A 571 -10.22 37.02 -4.60
N ALA A 572 -11.30 37.41 -5.29
CA ALA A 572 -12.36 36.48 -5.69
C ALA A 572 -11.82 35.34 -6.57
N ILE A 573 -10.94 35.65 -7.54
CA ILE A 573 -10.29 34.64 -8.39
C ILE A 573 -9.41 33.69 -7.54
N ILE A 574 -8.56 34.22 -6.66
CA ILE A 574 -7.70 33.40 -5.79
C ILE A 574 -8.55 32.48 -4.91
N THR A 575 -9.58 33.01 -4.24
CA THR A 575 -10.50 32.20 -3.44
C THR A 575 -11.26 31.19 -4.28
N GLY A 576 -11.63 31.54 -5.53
CA GLY A 576 -12.29 30.64 -6.47
C GLY A 576 -11.41 29.45 -6.85
N ILE A 577 -10.12 29.67 -7.13
CA ILE A 577 -9.15 28.60 -7.40
C ILE A 577 -8.99 27.67 -6.19
N VAL A 578 -8.94 28.24 -4.98
CA VAL A 578 -8.87 27.43 -3.76
C VAL A 578 -10.12 26.57 -3.59
N ILE A 579 -11.32 27.13 -3.81
CA ILE A 579 -12.59 26.39 -3.76
C ILE A 579 -12.63 25.27 -4.81
N ASP A 580 -12.22 25.57 -6.05
CA ASP A 580 -12.12 24.58 -7.13
C ASP A 580 -11.20 23.41 -6.74
N SER A 581 -10.06 23.72 -6.13
CA SER A 581 -9.10 22.70 -5.64
C SER A 581 -9.72 21.77 -4.60
N PHE A 582 -10.49 22.30 -3.64
CA PHE A 582 -11.21 21.48 -2.67
C PHE A 582 -12.32 20.65 -3.31
N SER A 583 -13.01 21.19 -4.32
CA SER A 583 -14.03 20.47 -5.07
C SER A 583 -13.44 19.31 -5.85
N SER A 584 -12.33 19.53 -6.59
CA SER A 584 -11.67 18.49 -7.37
C SER A 584 -11.11 17.36 -6.50
N LEU A 585 -10.46 17.67 -5.37
CA LEU A 585 -9.96 16.64 -4.45
C LEU A 585 -11.09 15.78 -3.88
N ARG A 586 -12.24 16.39 -3.61
CA ARG A 586 -13.42 15.65 -3.15
C ARG A 586 -13.96 14.75 -4.26
N GLU A 587 -14.09 15.26 -5.48
CA GLU A 587 -14.54 14.47 -6.62
C GLU A 587 -13.60 13.30 -6.89
N GLU A 588 -12.28 13.50 -6.82
CA GLU A 588 -11.29 12.43 -6.95
C GLU A 588 -11.44 11.38 -5.85
N SER A 589 -11.57 11.79 -4.59
CA SER A 589 -11.82 10.88 -3.46
C SER A 589 -13.14 10.11 -3.60
N ASP A 590 -14.21 10.78 -4.04
CA ASP A 590 -15.52 10.17 -4.23
C ASP A 590 -15.47 9.17 -5.41
N ASN A 591 -14.78 9.50 -6.50
CA ASN A 591 -14.54 8.61 -7.64
C ASN A 591 -13.73 7.37 -7.24
N MET A 592 -12.65 7.54 -6.46
CA MET A 592 -11.87 6.41 -5.95
C MET A 592 -12.71 5.49 -5.04
N ALA A 593 -13.59 6.06 -4.22
CA ALA A 593 -14.48 5.29 -3.36
C ALA A 593 -15.56 4.54 -4.16
N GLU A 594 -16.13 5.17 -5.20
CA GLU A 594 -17.13 4.55 -6.06
C GLU A 594 -16.55 3.43 -6.92
N ASP A 595 -15.34 3.61 -7.45
CA ASP A 595 -14.64 2.56 -8.19
C ASP A 595 -14.42 1.30 -7.33
N LEU A 596 -14.04 1.43 -6.05
CA LEU A 596 -13.93 0.29 -5.12
C LEU A 596 -15.29 -0.39 -4.81
N ARG A 597 -16.41 0.30 -5.02
CA ARG A 597 -17.76 -0.23 -4.79
C ARG A 597 -18.38 -0.86 -6.03
N THR A 598 -17.88 -0.50 -7.21
CA THR A 598 -18.45 -0.88 -8.51
C THR A 598 -17.56 -1.83 -9.28
N LYS A 599 -16.25 -1.87 -9.01
CA LYS A 599 -15.29 -2.73 -9.69
C LYS A 599 -14.41 -3.46 -8.70
N CYS A 600 -14.05 -4.70 -9.04
CA CYS A 600 -13.11 -5.47 -8.25
C CYS A 600 -11.68 -4.95 -8.47
N PHE A 601 -10.99 -4.58 -7.39
CA PHE A 601 -9.67 -3.95 -7.49
C PHE A 601 -8.62 -4.84 -8.18
N VAL A 602 -8.66 -6.16 -7.94
CA VAL A 602 -7.68 -7.13 -8.45
C VAL A 602 -7.94 -7.49 -9.92
N CYS A 603 -9.12 -8.04 -10.23
CA CYS A 603 -9.43 -8.54 -11.56
C CYS A 603 -10.07 -7.53 -12.51
N ASN A 604 -10.43 -6.34 -12.04
CA ASN A 604 -11.06 -5.28 -12.83
C ASN A 604 -12.48 -5.58 -13.36
N LEU A 605 -13.14 -6.63 -12.84
CA LEU A 605 -14.53 -6.95 -13.21
C LEU A 605 -15.53 -5.99 -12.55
N ASP A 606 -16.54 -5.60 -13.33
CA ASP A 606 -17.67 -4.81 -12.84
C ASP A 606 -18.54 -5.62 -11.85
N LYS A 607 -19.23 -4.89 -10.97
CA LYS A 607 -20.15 -5.43 -9.99
C LYS A 607 -21.31 -6.18 -10.61
N PHE A 608 -21.85 -5.67 -11.72
CA PHE A 608 -23.05 -6.21 -12.36
C PHE A 608 -22.92 -7.71 -12.74
N PRO A 609 -21.93 -8.15 -13.53
CA PRO A 609 -21.77 -9.57 -13.87
C PRO A 609 -21.52 -10.44 -12.63
N LEU A 610 -20.80 -9.92 -11.63
CA LEU A 610 -20.51 -10.64 -10.39
C LEU A 610 -21.74 -10.83 -9.49
N ASP A 611 -22.66 -9.87 -9.48
CA ASP A 611 -23.93 -9.94 -8.74
C ASP A 611 -24.99 -10.79 -9.46
N GLN A 612 -25.02 -10.73 -10.80
CA GLN A 612 -26.02 -11.44 -11.59
C GLN A 612 -25.65 -12.92 -11.76
N ASP A 613 -24.47 -13.19 -12.28
CA ASP A 613 -24.07 -14.53 -12.73
C ASP A 613 -23.05 -15.17 -11.78
N GLY A 614 -22.51 -14.38 -10.85
CA GLY A 614 -21.52 -14.82 -9.88
C GLY A 614 -22.04 -15.05 -8.47
N ILE A 615 -21.12 -14.97 -7.52
CA ILE A 615 -21.35 -15.24 -6.10
C ILE A 615 -21.84 -14.01 -5.31
N GLY A 616 -22.03 -12.88 -5.97
CA GLY A 616 -22.22 -11.56 -5.37
C GLY A 616 -20.90 -10.82 -5.19
N PHE A 617 -20.87 -9.53 -5.55
CA PHE A 617 -19.69 -8.67 -5.54
C PHE A 617 -19.00 -8.59 -4.17
N ASP A 618 -19.79 -8.37 -3.10
CA ASP A 618 -19.25 -8.31 -1.73
C ASP A 618 -18.58 -9.62 -1.30
N ARG A 619 -19.12 -10.76 -1.74
CA ARG A 619 -18.53 -12.07 -1.46
C ARG A 619 -17.28 -12.28 -2.30
N HIS A 620 -17.31 -11.90 -3.57
CA HIS A 620 -16.16 -11.94 -4.46
C HIS A 620 -14.98 -11.12 -3.91
N VAL A 621 -15.16 -9.86 -3.52
CA VAL A 621 -14.05 -9.04 -3.01
C VAL A 621 -13.49 -9.56 -1.68
N ARG A 622 -14.32 -10.15 -0.81
CA ARG A 622 -13.88 -10.61 0.53
C ARG A 622 -13.38 -12.05 0.55
N GLN A 623 -13.93 -12.90 -0.32
CA GLN A 623 -13.78 -14.36 -0.32
C GLN A 623 -13.35 -14.93 -1.67
N GLU A 624 -13.10 -14.12 -2.71
CA GLU A 624 -12.28 -14.51 -3.87
C GLU A 624 -11.07 -13.58 -4.08
N HIS A 625 -11.28 -12.30 -4.29
CA HIS A 625 -10.23 -11.35 -4.66
C HIS A 625 -9.96 -10.33 -3.54
N ASN A 626 -9.57 -10.83 -2.37
CA ASN A 626 -9.13 -9.97 -1.27
C ASN A 626 -7.71 -9.45 -1.55
N PRO A 627 -7.51 -8.14 -1.76
CA PRO A 627 -6.19 -7.58 -2.07
C PRO A 627 -5.13 -7.89 -1.00
N ARG A 628 -5.53 -7.93 0.27
CA ARG A 628 -4.63 -8.22 1.39
C ARG A 628 -4.08 -9.65 1.34
N TRP A 629 -4.83 -10.59 0.78
CA TRP A 629 -4.34 -11.97 0.60
C TRP A 629 -3.24 -12.08 -0.46
N TYR A 630 -3.22 -11.23 -1.48
CA TYR A 630 -2.10 -11.18 -2.42
C TYR A 630 -0.83 -10.67 -1.73
N LEU A 631 -0.93 -9.63 -0.90
CA LEU A 631 0.20 -9.15 -0.10
C LEU A 631 0.72 -10.26 0.84
N PHE A 632 -0.17 -10.91 1.59
CA PHE A 632 0.21 -11.97 2.53
C PHE A 632 0.78 -13.21 1.83
N PHE A 633 0.30 -13.53 0.63
CA PHE A 633 0.84 -14.60 -0.19
C PHE A 633 2.31 -14.29 -0.55
N LEU A 634 2.56 -13.11 -1.10
CA LEU A 634 3.91 -12.67 -1.47
C LEU A 634 4.86 -12.63 -0.27
N PHE A 635 4.38 -12.17 0.90
CA PHE A 635 5.13 -12.23 2.15
C PHE A 635 5.44 -13.67 2.56
N SER A 636 4.49 -14.60 2.43
CA SER A 636 4.66 -16.00 2.82
C SER A 636 5.66 -16.78 1.96
N ILE A 637 5.81 -16.43 0.68
CA ILE A 637 6.73 -17.12 -0.24
C ILE A 637 8.15 -16.57 -0.19
N LEU A 638 8.35 -15.38 0.39
CA LEU A 638 9.65 -14.71 0.44
C LEU A 638 10.66 -15.52 1.26
N ASP A 639 10.30 -15.85 2.50
CA ASP A 639 11.15 -16.56 3.48
C ASP A 639 11.15 -18.10 3.32
N LYS A 640 10.29 -18.65 2.45
CA LYS A 640 10.27 -20.10 2.20
C LYS A 640 11.52 -20.55 1.43
N ASP A 641 12.08 -21.69 1.87
CA ASP A 641 13.18 -22.36 1.18
C ASP A 641 12.79 -22.72 -0.25
N SER A 642 13.69 -22.48 -1.21
CA SER A 642 13.43 -22.72 -2.64
C SER A 642 13.05 -24.17 -2.98
N SER A 643 13.48 -25.13 -2.16
CA SER A 643 13.13 -26.56 -2.28
C SER A 643 11.73 -26.89 -1.75
N SER A 644 11.14 -26.02 -0.92
CA SER A 644 9.83 -26.22 -0.31
C SER A 644 8.69 -25.53 -1.07
N LEU A 645 9.02 -24.67 -2.04
CA LEU A 645 8.05 -23.98 -2.87
C LEU A 645 7.30 -24.95 -3.78
N THR A 646 5.99 -24.75 -3.92
CA THR A 646 5.17 -25.44 -4.92
C THR A 646 5.50 -24.95 -6.34
N GLY A 647 4.98 -25.61 -7.38
CA GLY A 647 5.21 -25.18 -8.77
C GLY A 647 4.64 -23.79 -9.03
N GLN A 648 3.41 -23.54 -8.59
CA GLN A 648 2.74 -22.24 -8.60
C GLN A 648 3.49 -21.15 -7.82
N GLU A 649 3.92 -21.44 -6.59
CA GLU A 649 4.66 -20.47 -5.77
C GLU A 649 6.00 -20.09 -6.41
N ARG A 650 6.71 -21.08 -6.99
CA ARG A 650 7.96 -20.84 -7.72
C ARG A 650 7.74 -19.98 -8.96
N TYR A 651 6.66 -20.23 -9.71
CA TYR A 651 6.29 -19.42 -10.87
C TYR A 651 6.10 -17.95 -10.49
N VAL A 652 5.25 -17.66 -9.50
CA VAL A 652 5.02 -16.28 -9.04
C VAL A 652 6.31 -15.65 -8.50
N LYS A 653 7.08 -16.38 -7.68
CA LYS A 653 8.34 -15.86 -7.12
C LYS A 653 9.33 -15.45 -8.21
N SER A 654 9.40 -16.21 -9.31
CA SER A 654 10.30 -15.92 -10.44
C SER A 654 9.89 -14.71 -11.28
N LEU A 655 8.60 -14.37 -11.32
CA LEU A 655 8.08 -13.20 -12.04
C LEU A 655 8.19 -11.92 -11.22
N VAL A 656 7.90 -12.01 -9.92
CA VAL A 656 7.93 -10.85 -9.01
C VAL A 656 9.36 -10.44 -8.68
N TRP A 657 10.24 -11.39 -8.35
CA TRP A 657 11.66 -11.12 -8.08
C TRP A 657 12.50 -11.84 -9.15
N PRO A 658 13.14 -11.13 -10.11
CA PRO A 658 13.64 -9.74 -10.05
C PRO A 658 12.90 -8.68 -10.90
N SER A 659 11.90 -9.07 -11.69
CA SER A 659 11.32 -8.26 -12.79
C SER A 659 10.05 -7.49 -12.44
N GLN A 660 9.41 -7.74 -11.29
CA GLN A 660 8.10 -7.18 -10.93
C GLN A 660 7.05 -7.32 -12.06
N ASP A 661 7.03 -8.47 -12.74
CA ASP A 661 6.03 -8.73 -13.77
C ASP A 661 4.67 -9.02 -13.10
N TYR A 662 3.63 -8.34 -13.59
CA TYR A 662 2.26 -8.38 -13.10
C TYR A 662 1.36 -9.33 -13.90
N SER A 663 1.89 -10.00 -14.93
CA SER A 663 1.16 -10.95 -15.81
C SER A 663 0.47 -12.11 -15.09
N TRP A 664 0.93 -12.47 -13.88
CA TRP A 664 0.35 -13.54 -13.06
C TRP A 664 -0.92 -13.12 -12.31
N LEU A 665 -1.24 -11.82 -12.22
CA LEU A 665 -2.47 -11.35 -11.62
C LEU A 665 -3.66 -11.67 -12.54
N PRO A 666 -4.84 -12.02 -11.99
CA PRO A 666 -6.01 -12.27 -12.80
C PRO A 666 -6.46 -10.97 -13.50
N ARG A 667 -6.82 -11.07 -14.78
CA ARG A 667 -7.32 -9.95 -15.61
C ARG A 667 -8.68 -10.32 -16.17
N GLU A 668 -9.71 -9.56 -15.80
CA GLU A 668 -11.09 -9.68 -16.29
C GLU A 668 -11.65 -11.10 -16.24
N GLN A 669 -11.15 -11.93 -15.32
CA GLN A 669 -11.53 -13.32 -15.19
C GLN A 669 -11.57 -13.72 -13.71
N THR A 670 -12.47 -14.65 -13.40
CA THR A 670 -12.59 -15.33 -12.10
C THR A 670 -13.15 -16.74 -12.34
N PHE A 671 -12.84 -17.68 -11.45
CA PHE A 671 -13.39 -19.04 -11.51
C PHE A 671 -14.93 -19.04 -11.51
N THR A 672 -15.53 -18.18 -10.69
CA THR A 672 -16.99 -18.12 -10.54
C THR A 672 -17.72 -17.77 -11.84
N LEU A 673 -17.14 -16.94 -12.71
CA LEU A 673 -17.78 -16.55 -13.97
C LEU A 673 -17.49 -17.55 -15.11
N LYS A 674 -16.31 -18.18 -15.13
CA LYS A 674 -15.98 -19.21 -16.15
C LYS A 674 -16.98 -20.37 -16.14
N ASP A 675 -17.44 -20.78 -14.96
CA ASP A 675 -18.43 -21.87 -14.82
C ASP A 675 -19.81 -21.49 -15.42
N TRP A 676 -20.17 -20.20 -15.40
CA TRP A 676 -21.39 -19.69 -16.01
C TRP A 676 -21.28 -19.68 -17.55
N GLU A 677 -20.20 -19.13 -18.11
CA GLU A 677 -20.00 -19.03 -19.56
C GLU A 677 -20.02 -20.43 -20.20
N LEU A 678 -19.32 -21.39 -19.57
CA LEU A 678 -19.31 -22.77 -20.03
C LEU A 678 -20.69 -23.44 -19.86
N GLY A 679 -21.42 -23.11 -18.79
CA GLY A 679 -22.77 -23.59 -18.55
C GLY A 679 -23.78 -23.13 -19.61
N ASP A 680 -23.71 -21.86 -20.01
CA ASP A 680 -24.58 -21.29 -21.05
C ASP A 680 -24.24 -21.86 -22.44
N GLU A 681 -22.95 -21.98 -22.77
CA GLU A 681 -22.51 -22.63 -24.02
C GLU A 681 -22.97 -24.10 -24.09
N MET A 682 -22.85 -24.85 -22.99
CA MET A 682 -23.33 -26.22 -22.91
C MET A 682 -24.85 -26.33 -23.00
N GLN A 683 -25.58 -25.37 -22.41
CA GLN A 683 -27.04 -25.32 -22.51
C GLN A 683 -27.47 -25.00 -23.94
N HIS A 684 -26.82 -24.04 -24.59
CA HIS A 684 -27.07 -23.70 -25.98
C HIS A 684 -26.78 -24.88 -26.92
N MET A 685 -25.65 -25.59 -26.71
CA MET A 685 -25.35 -26.82 -27.44
C MET A 685 -26.38 -27.93 -27.18
N ARG A 686 -26.84 -28.10 -25.94
CA ARG A 686 -27.88 -29.09 -25.61
C ARG A 686 -29.19 -28.77 -26.32
N GLU A 687 -29.57 -27.51 -26.39
CA GLU A 687 -30.75 -27.05 -27.13
C GLU A 687 -30.61 -27.29 -28.62
N GLN A 688 -29.44 -27.00 -29.22
CA GLN A 688 -29.14 -27.30 -30.62
C GLN A 688 -29.17 -28.81 -30.92
N VAL A 689 -28.60 -29.66 -30.04
CA VAL A 689 -28.64 -31.12 -30.18
C VAL A 689 -30.06 -31.65 -30.03
N GLY A 690 -30.86 -31.08 -29.12
CA GLY A 690 -32.29 -31.39 -28.99
C GLY A 690 -33.09 -31.01 -30.23
N ALA A 691 -32.82 -29.84 -30.82
CA ALA A 691 -33.42 -29.40 -32.07
C ALA A 691 -33.01 -30.32 -33.24
N LEU A 692 -31.75 -30.73 -33.33
CA LEU A 692 -31.28 -31.66 -34.34
C LEU A 692 -31.93 -33.05 -34.19
N GLY A 693 -32.09 -33.54 -32.96
CA GLY A 693 -32.77 -34.80 -32.66
C GLY A 693 -34.23 -34.81 -33.09
N THR A 694 -34.95 -33.71 -32.87
CA THR A 694 -36.35 -33.58 -33.33
C THR A 694 -36.48 -33.47 -34.85
N GLN A 695 -35.52 -32.81 -35.52
CA GLN A 695 -35.45 -32.78 -36.99
C GLN A 695 -35.16 -34.18 -37.57
N MET A 696 -34.21 -34.92 -36.98
CA MET A 696 -33.87 -36.29 -37.38
C MET A 696 -35.07 -37.23 -37.22
N ALA A 697 -35.81 -37.14 -36.11
CA ALA A 697 -37.02 -37.92 -35.88
C ALA A 697 -38.13 -37.60 -36.91
N THR A 698 -38.27 -36.33 -37.28
CA THR A 698 -39.23 -35.89 -38.31
C THR A 698 -38.84 -36.41 -39.70
N LEU A 699 -37.55 -36.41 -40.02
CA LEU A 699 -37.00 -36.98 -41.26
C LEU A 699 -37.23 -38.50 -41.32
N MET A 700 -36.91 -39.22 -40.25
CA MET A 700 -37.20 -40.67 -40.17
C MET A 700 -38.68 -40.95 -40.38
N ARG A 701 -39.58 -40.18 -39.76
CA ARG A 701 -41.02 -40.35 -39.95
C ARG A 701 -41.47 -40.09 -41.39
N LYS A 702 -40.87 -39.11 -42.07
CA LYS A 702 -41.15 -38.84 -43.50
C LYS A 702 -40.62 -39.96 -44.40
N ILE A 703 -39.44 -40.51 -44.09
CA ILE A 703 -38.87 -41.65 -44.82
C ILE A 703 -39.75 -42.89 -44.63
N ASP A 704 -40.17 -43.16 -43.40
CA ASP A 704 -41.06 -44.28 -43.06
C ASP A 704 -42.41 -44.15 -43.78
N GLN A 705 -43.01 -42.94 -43.77
CA GLN A 705 -44.21 -42.66 -44.56
C GLN A 705 -43.99 -42.82 -46.08
N SER A 706 -42.82 -42.44 -46.60
CA SER A 706 -42.50 -42.62 -48.02
C SER A 706 -42.26 -44.08 -48.39
N LEU A 707 -41.68 -44.86 -47.48
CA LEU A 707 -41.52 -46.31 -47.63
C LEU A 707 -42.88 -47.01 -47.57
N GLN A 708 -43.75 -46.66 -46.62
CA GLN A 708 -45.13 -47.16 -46.55
C GLN A 708 -45.87 -46.89 -47.86
N HIS A 709 -45.80 -45.66 -48.37
CA HIS A 709 -46.46 -45.28 -49.62
C HIS A 709 -45.87 -46.02 -50.84
N LYS A 710 -44.58 -46.37 -50.84
CA LYS A 710 -43.98 -47.20 -51.89
C LYS A 710 -44.41 -48.66 -51.78
N VAL A 711 -44.50 -49.20 -50.57
CA VAL A 711 -44.99 -50.58 -50.32
C VAL A 711 -46.46 -50.71 -50.73
N ASP A 712 -47.29 -49.71 -50.42
CA ASP A 712 -48.72 -49.70 -50.79
C ASP A 712 -48.93 -49.51 -52.32
N ALA A 713 -48.00 -48.85 -53.01
CA ALA A 713 -48.03 -48.69 -54.46
C ALA A 713 -47.57 -49.93 -55.25
N ASP A 714 -46.86 -50.86 -54.61
CA ASP A 714 -46.28 -52.06 -55.25
C ASP A 714 -47.11 -53.34 -55.00
N VAL A 715 -48.35 -53.22 -54.49
CA VAL A 715 -49.31 -54.33 -54.41
C VAL A 715 -50.28 -54.26 -55.61
N PRO A 716 -49.98 -54.94 -56.73
CA PRO A 716 -50.96 -55.11 -57.79
C PRO A 716 -52.10 -56.01 -57.30
N GLY A 717 -53.33 -55.53 -57.49
CA GLY A 717 -54.55 -56.22 -57.11
C GLY A 717 -54.56 -57.69 -57.54
N ARG A 718 -54.71 -58.58 -56.56
CA ARG A 718 -55.25 -59.93 -56.77
C ARG A 718 -56.70 -59.95 -56.31
N THR A 719 -57.54 -60.04 -57.31
CA THR A 719 -58.94 -60.46 -57.27
C THR A 719 -59.09 -61.91 -56.79
N ALA A 720 -60.30 -62.20 -56.32
CA ALA A 720 -60.96 -63.51 -56.16
C ALA A 720 -60.69 -64.35 -54.89
N SER A 721 -61.61 -64.26 -53.92
CA SER A 721 -62.70 -65.25 -53.73
C SER A 721 -63.76 -64.72 -52.77
#